data_AF-A0A8H4RRI4-F1
#
_entry.id   AF-A0A8H4RRI4-F1
#
_cell.length_a   1.000
_cell.length_b   1.000
_cell.length_c   1.000
_cell.angle_alpha   90.00
_cell.angle_beta   90.00
_cell.angle_gamma   90.00
#
_symmetry.space_group_name_H-M   'P 1'
#
loop_
_entity.id
_entity.type
_entity.pdbx_description
1 polymer ?
#
loop_
_entity_poly.entity_id
_entity_poly.type
_entity_poly.pdbx_seq_one_letter_code
_entity_poly.pdbx_strand_id
1 'polypeptide(L)'
;MLPQIIFRVPCNIVIPVLILLCVVAISFFVTWIHTSSAFTGHHSKNNNATSPPTVPYAIPFIGSAFSFVFKPRDFYLGAVRYANYPSAYGVKILAHTIYFVTGPVNIAVIRTQKKTITSLIHQVFCLKTVFGASPKMLRSFIRDDSGCHAIPHPESNVPAHERIDHFTHVGFIRAFGGDGLSNLYMRWYSNLSKHLENLPIREEWVEFPDIMDFWMAPLTSSLVEALAGPILESLNPNFTRDLLQFFNYIQPLFKRLTWWSLLRAYKLRNSLIKDVEKWQELARAGYTEKENDNGDWDPWWGSRLFRDRQSFHSKLSNWDFKAIAISDLATIWGANVNVHTAAIWTIIEVFKDKNLLERVRKELENAVPKLIPSNQEQNVEVLMSLPLLQSVYAEVLRLRVEGQHVLCSTREDFQLNEWIFPKNNLVLVPTSAAHMNENFWNTRGGQHPLDTFWADRFLVYPDDSSSGPKKKPKNNLGLVSITVTTKFKWAINTDQPVAPNHNFLLGHLLYLKRFSDNLPNGAHFQYMFGDIYRESFQDGGIFYLDMWPLSPLFQAVVSPNAAITATQTNPKLACKKPDLLPQLFKPLAGGPNLFDMPESEWKPWRAIFSKCFSSEQFLHLVPGIVKQTLVYCETLREHSRKGDMFFLDTTTLRFTMDLIGKTILNSELGAQRGYNTLADCMISQIRWQQPNGDINPLSLIHIPRFSMQWWNGRQMDQYVGSEIDRRFSEYCSNPNSDKKNKAIIDLLLQAYIPKGAESSTPLRELDRNFRLFAIRQIRLFVFAGHDSTSSTICYCFHLLSQNPDTLAQLRAEHQSVYGSDVLSTPSQLLSNPSLANDLPYTTAVIKETLRLFPPASASRQGMPGVELIDDNGTICPTNGAVKNSSQRGGSSDPDMTSIRGKGPGDLSSMDLGIALVRESEVPMAYPSQREQGEMAHGCIPCDRSFGSQQALHQHLNSPAHKFECNECERSFGSQQALHQHLNSPTHVPATSIRYIGIPRSIVSPVYATAVRLRFRRPTVDDILRHTETELDNSIVSALIAAALRLLPIDDTPHGIALRTEKLRIKAAEAKHAEDSFCAELSQRGLIFLRESQQQGESSTPDVRFQQPISICGHLCMWLEYKNYFGFRENPFIASKNKKQYHKYATQIGPGAVVYKLGFEIGYVNIDDVMVFREKRGGPILKDEIFVVLDSLDG
;
A
#
# COMPACT_ATOMS: atom_id res chain seq x y z
N MET A 1 -18.85 -44.79 9.18
CA MET A 1 -19.99 -45.57 8.64
C MET A 1 -20.82 -44.82 7.57
N LEU A 2 -20.25 -43.87 6.81
CA LEU A 2 -20.94 -43.20 5.68
C LEU A 2 -20.78 -43.82 4.26
N PRO A 3 -19.83 -44.72 3.92
CA PRO A 3 -19.62 -45.12 2.52
C PRO A 3 -20.75 -45.90 1.83
N GLN A 4 -21.66 -46.54 2.58
CA GLN A 4 -22.59 -47.53 2.01
C GLN A 4 -23.88 -46.96 1.39
N ILE A 5 -24.16 -45.66 1.55
CA ILE A 5 -25.42 -45.05 1.05
C ILE A 5 -25.31 -44.63 -0.43
N ILE A 6 -24.10 -44.38 -0.95
CA ILE A 6 -23.90 -43.82 -2.30
C ILE A 6 -24.09 -44.89 -3.40
N PHE A 7 -23.93 -46.18 -3.09
CA PHE A 7 -23.96 -47.29 -4.07
C PHE A 7 -25.36 -47.89 -4.37
N ARG A 8 -26.45 -47.18 -4.05
CA ARG A 8 -27.83 -47.62 -4.37
C ARG A 8 -28.64 -46.64 -5.24
N VAL A 9 -27.99 -45.71 -5.94
CA VAL A 9 -28.66 -44.86 -6.93
C VAL A 9 -28.63 -45.55 -8.30
N PRO A 10 -29.78 -45.80 -8.96
CA PRO A 10 -29.81 -46.42 -10.30
C PRO A 10 -29.04 -45.58 -11.32
N CYS A 11 -28.32 -46.22 -12.26
CA CYS A 11 -27.62 -45.53 -13.35
C CYS A 11 -28.55 -44.61 -14.17
N ASN A 12 -29.84 -44.99 -14.27
CA ASN A 12 -30.91 -44.24 -14.92
C ASN A 12 -31.18 -42.86 -14.29
N ILE A 13 -30.70 -42.62 -13.06
CA ILE A 13 -30.75 -41.31 -12.37
C ILE A 13 -29.38 -40.66 -12.37
N VAL A 14 -28.30 -41.43 -12.20
CA VAL A 14 -26.91 -40.91 -12.17
C VAL A 14 -26.53 -40.23 -13.49
N ILE A 15 -26.86 -40.84 -14.65
CA ILE A 15 -26.49 -40.28 -15.96
C ILE A 15 -27.20 -38.94 -16.23
N PRO A 16 -28.54 -38.80 -16.08
CA PRO A 16 -29.19 -37.49 -16.19
C PRO A 16 -28.66 -36.44 -15.22
N VAL A 17 -28.34 -36.81 -13.98
CA VAL A 17 -27.76 -35.88 -12.99
C VAL A 17 -26.36 -35.42 -13.41
N LEU A 18 -25.50 -36.32 -13.92
CA LEU A 18 -24.19 -35.94 -14.45
C LEU A 18 -24.30 -35.04 -15.68
N ILE A 19 -25.21 -35.34 -16.62
CA ILE A 19 -25.48 -34.49 -17.78
C ILE A 19 -25.95 -33.10 -17.34
N LEU A 20 -26.87 -33.02 -16.38
CA LEU A 20 -27.34 -31.75 -15.82
C LEU A 20 -26.21 -30.96 -15.16
N LEU A 21 -25.36 -31.62 -14.36
CA LEU A 21 -24.19 -31.00 -13.73
C LEU A 21 -23.18 -30.50 -14.78
N CYS A 22 -22.94 -31.26 -15.85
CA CYS A 22 -22.10 -30.82 -16.97
C CYS A 22 -22.69 -29.62 -17.72
N VAL A 23 -24.00 -29.61 -18.01
CA VAL A 23 -24.68 -28.47 -18.65
C VAL A 23 -24.61 -27.21 -17.77
N VAL A 24 -24.80 -27.35 -16.45
CA VAL A 24 -24.64 -26.24 -15.50
C VAL A 24 -23.19 -25.75 -15.44
N ALA A 25 -22.21 -26.65 -15.38
CA ALA A 25 -20.79 -26.30 -15.36
C ALA A 25 -20.34 -25.61 -16.67
N ILE A 26 -20.78 -26.09 -17.83
CA ILE A 26 -20.54 -25.47 -19.13
C ILE A 26 -21.20 -24.09 -19.18
N SER A 27 -22.45 -23.95 -18.72
CA SER A 27 -23.12 -22.66 -18.64
C SER A 27 -22.34 -21.65 -17.79
N PHE A 28 -21.80 -22.10 -16.64
CA PHE A 28 -20.98 -21.25 -15.77
C PHE A 28 -19.66 -20.84 -16.42
N PHE A 29 -18.97 -21.79 -17.08
CA PHE A 29 -17.70 -21.55 -17.76
C PHE A 29 -17.85 -20.62 -18.98
N VAL A 30 -18.88 -20.84 -19.80
CA VAL A 30 -19.21 -19.97 -20.95
C VAL A 30 -19.58 -18.56 -20.49
N THR A 31 -20.37 -18.44 -19.41
CA THR A 31 -20.72 -17.13 -18.83
C THR A 31 -19.49 -16.41 -18.30
N TRP A 32 -18.58 -17.12 -17.62
CA TRP A 32 -17.33 -16.55 -17.15
C TRP A 32 -16.39 -16.13 -18.29
N ILE A 33 -16.24 -16.94 -19.36
CA ILE A 33 -15.44 -16.58 -20.54
C ILE A 33 -16.04 -15.36 -21.24
N HIS A 34 -17.35 -15.36 -21.51
CA HIS A 34 -18.02 -14.26 -22.21
C HIS A 34 -17.89 -12.94 -21.42
N THR A 35 -18.15 -12.98 -20.11
CA THR A 35 -18.01 -11.79 -19.26
C THR A 35 -16.55 -11.37 -19.05
N SER A 36 -15.60 -12.31 -18.98
CA SER A 36 -14.15 -12.00 -18.96
C SER A 36 -13.69 -11.31 -20.23
N SER A 37 -14.02 -11.87 -21.40
CA SER A 37 -13.68 -11.30 -22.70
C SER A 37 -14.27 -9.91 -22.90
N ALA A 38 -15.54 -9.70 -22.51
CA ALA A 38 -16.17 -8.39 -22.53
C ALA A 38 -15.52 -7.39 -21.54
N PHE A 39 -15.04 -7.86 -20.39
CA PHE A 39 -14.40 -7.01 -19.38
C PHE A 39 -12.97 -6.60 -19.75
N THR A 40 -12.17 -7.52 -20.31
CA THR A 40 -10.77 -7.27 -20.70
C THR A 40 -10.63 -6.70 -22.11
N GLY A 41 -11.60 -6.95 -23.00
CA GLY A 41 -11.59 -6.46 -24.37
C GLY A 41 -11.94 -4.97 -24.52
N HIS A 42 -12.49 -4.33 -23.48
CA HIS A 42 -13.02 -2.96 -23.54
C HIS A 42 -11.94 -1.88 -23.41
N HIS A 43 -10.93 -1.92 -24.28
CA HIS A 43 -10.06 -0.77 -24.53
C HIS A 43 -10.74 0.19 -25.50
N SER A 44 -10.91 1.44 -25.07
CA SER A 44 -11.53 2.53 -25.85
C SER A 44 -10.91 2.68 -27.24
N LYS A 45 -11.59 2.13 -28.26
CA LYS A 45 -11.24 2.25 -29.69
C LYS A 45 -12.30 2.94 -30.55
N ASN A 46 -13.48 3.25 -29.98
CA ASN A 46 -14.56 3.95 -30.67
C ASN A 46 -14.88 5.27 -29.96
N ASN A 47 -15.07 6.34 -30.74
CA ASN A 47 -15.43 7.68 -30.24
C ASN A 47 -16.87 7.81 -29.71
N ASN A 48 -17.58 6.69 -29.51
CA ASN A 48 -18.96 6.65 -29.06
C ASN A 48 -19.00 6.23 -27.59
N ALA A 49 -19.78 6.94 -26.78
CA ALA A 49 -19.95 6.61 -25.37
C ALA A 49 -20.67 5.26 -25.18
N THR A 50 -20.24 4.46 -24.21
CA THR A 50 -20.72 3.08 -23.98
C THR A 50 -21.00 2.83 -22.51
N SER A 51 -21.79 1.82 -22.16
CA SER A 51 -21.97 1.47 -20.73
C SER A 51 -20.74 0.78 -20.13
N PRO A 52 -20.43 0.99 -18.84
CA PRO A 52 -19.29 0.36 -18.19
C PRO A 52 -19.33 -1.17 -18.28
N PRO A 53 -18.19 -1.83 -18.58
CA PRO A 53 -18.13 -3.28 -18.71
C PRO A 53 -18.35 -3.93 -17.34
N THR A 54 -19.01 -5.09 -17.32
CA THR A 54 -19.36 -5.76 -16.06
C THR A 54 -18.27 -6.75 -15.64
N VAL A 55 -17.86 -6.69 -14.36
CA VAL A 55 -16.87 -7.59 -13.75
C VAL A 55 -17.27 -9.06 -13.99
N PRO A 56 -16.31 -9.95 -14.32
CA PRO A 56 -16.66 -11.30 -14.72
C PRO A 56 -17.36 -12.09 -13.62
N TYR A 57 -18.36 -12.89 -14.01
CA TYR A 57 -19.10 -13.74 -13.09
C TYR A 57 -19.40 -15.11 -13.71
N ALA A 58 -19.34 -16.14 -12.87
CA ALA A 58 -19.56 -17.52 -13.30
C ALA A 58 -21.00 -18.00 -13.10
N ILE A 59 -21.83 -17.33 -12.29
CA ILE A 59 -23.20 -17.79 -11.99
C ILE A 59 -24.20 -16.91 -12.76
N PRO A 60 -24.88 -17.43 -13.80
CA PRO A 60 -25.95 -16.72 -14.51
C PRO A 60 -27.04 -16.25 -13.55
N PHE A 61 -27.65 -15.11 -13.87
CA PHE A 61 -28.68 -14.41 -13.08
C PHE A 61 -28.27 -13.97 -11.67
N ILE A 62 -27.47 -14.72 -10.90
CA ILE A 62 -27.00 -14.35 -9.56
C ILE A 62 -25.85 -13.34 -9.64
N GLY A 63 -24.98 -13.48 -10.65
CA GLY A 63 -23.81 -12.62 -10.83
C GLY A 63 -22.79 -12.79 -9.70
N SER A 64 -22.28 -11.67 -9.20
CA SER A 64 -21.28 -11.61 -8.12
C SER A 64 -21.88 -11.46 -6.72
N ALA A 65 -23.19 -11.69 -6.55
CA ALA A 65 -23.93 -11.40 -5.32
C ALA A 65 -23.29 -11.99 -4.04
N PHE A 66 -22.88 -13.27 -4.05
CA PHE A 66 -22.28 -13.91 -2.88
C PHE A 66 -20.93 -13.26 -2.49
N SER A 67 -20.01 -13.12 -3.45
CA SER A 67 -18.71 -12.50 -3.23
C SER A 67 -18.84 -11.07 -2.71
N PHE A 68 -19.78 -10.29 -3.28
CA PHE A 68 -20.05 -8.92 -2.89
C PHE A 68 -20.69 -8.79 -1.50
N VAL A 69 -21.68 -9.62 -1.14
CA VAL A 69 -22.40 -9.50 0.15
C VAL A 69 -21.53 -9.94 1.34
N PHE A 70 -20.70 -10.96 1.16
CA PHE A 70 -19.85 -11.47 2.25
C PHE A 70 -18.51 -10.75 2.38
N LYS A 71 -17.89 -10.34 1.27
CA LYS A 71 -16.58 -9.64 1.26
C LYS A 71 -16.57 -8.46 0.27
N PRO A 72 -17.41 -7.42 0.49
CA PRO A 72 -17.57 -6.32 -0.48
C PRO A 72 -16.24 -5.63 -0.79
N ARG A 73 -15.45 -5.32 0.25
CA ARG A 73 -14.15 -4.65 0.15
C ARG A 73 -13.13 -5.43 -0.67
N ASP A 74 -12.87 -6.68 -0.31
CA ASP A 74 -11.93 -7.54 -1.02
C ASP A 74 -12.38 -7.75 -2.48
N PHE A 75 -13.69 -7.86 -2.71
CA PHE A 75 -14.26 -8.04 -4.03
C PHE A 75 -14.06 -6.81 -4.93
N TYR A 76 -14.49 -5.60 -4.52
CA TYR A 76 -14.38 -4.42 -5.39
C TYR A 76 -12.91 -3.96 -5.53
N LEU A 77 -12.07 -4.06 -4.49
CA LEU A 77 -10.63 -3.83 -4.63
C LEU A 77 -9.95 -4.91 -5.48
N GLY A 78 -10.46 -6.14 -5.47
CA GLY A 78 -10.08 -7.20 -6.39
C GLY A 78 -10.40 -6.83 -7.84
N ALA A 79 -11.63 -6.38 -8.13
CA ALA A 79 -12.04 -5.93 -9.46
C ALA A 79 -11.21 -4.74 -9.97
N VAL A 80 -10.95 -3.74 -9.11
CA VAL A 80 -10.08 -2.60 -9.43
C VAL A 80 -8.67 -3.06 -9.81
N ARG A 81 -8.08 -4.02 -9.07
CA ARG A 81 -6.73 -4.55 -9.39
C ARG A 81 -6.72 -5.41 -10.65
N TYR A 82 -7.75 -6.24 -10.84
CA TYR A 82 -7.91 -7.15 -11.99
C TYR A 82 -7.93 -6.41 -13.33
N ALA A 83 -8.58 -5.24 -13.39
CA ALA A 83 -8.68 -4.42 -14.60
C ALA A 83 -7.74 -3.19 -14.63
N ASN A 84 -6.68 -3.16 -13.81
CA ASN A 84 -5.75 -2.02 -13.68
C ASN A 84 -6.44 -0.66 -13.49
N TYR A 85 -7.18 -0.51 -12.40
CA TYR A 85 -7.87 0.72 -12.02
C TYR A 85 -8.79 1.26 -13.14
N PRO A 86 -9.79 0.48 -13.61
CA PRO A 86 -10.74 0.93 -14.62
C PRO A 86 -11.48 2.18 -14.14
N SER A 87 -11.65 3.15 -15.04
CA SER A 87 -12.30 4.43 -14.77
C SER A 87 -13.78 4.26 -14.37
N ALA A 88 -14.46 3.25 -14.93
CA ALA A 88 -15.73 2.73 -14.43
C ALA A 88 -15.92 1.23 -14.73
N TYR A 89 -16.76 0.54 -13.95
CA TYR A 89 -17.17 -0.86 -14.19
C TYR A 89 -18.54 -1.17 -13.58
N GLY A 90 -19.21 -2.21 -14.08
CA GLY A 90 -20.44 -2.77 -13.50
C GLY A 90 -20.19 -4.00 -12.64
N VAL A 91 -21.06 -4.26 -11.65
CA VAL A 91 -21.11 -5.50 -10.87
C VAL A 91 -22.53 -6.02 -10.92
N LYS A 92 -22.73 -7.20 -11.53
CA LYS A 92 -24.04 -7.85 -11.61
C LYS A 92 -24.39 -8.47 -10.25
N ILE A 93 -25.56 -8.14 -9.72
CA ILE A 93 -26.11 -8.68 -8.47
C ILE A 93 -27.59 -8.97 -8.69
N LEU A 94 -27.94 -10.25 -8.80
CA LEU A 94 -29.27 -10.68 -9.20
C LEU A 94 -29.66 -10.00 -10.55
N ALA A 95 -30.90 -9.51 -10.68
CA ALA A 95 -31.35 -8.78 -11.86
C ALA A 95 -30.62 -7.44 -12.10
N HIS A 96 -30.02 -6.84 -11.07
CA HIS A 96 -29.51 -5.46 -11.11
C HIS A 96 -28.00 -5.40 -11.41
N THR A 97 -27.55 -4.25 -11.91
CA THR A 97 -26.12 -3.93 -12.05
C THR A 97 -25.82 -2.70 -11.18
N ILE A 98 -24.93 -2.85 -10.20
CA ILE A 98 -24.37 -1.72 -9.46
C ILE A 98 -23.09 -1.30 -10.16
N TYR A 99 -23.00 -0.04 -10.56
CA TYR A 99 -21.79 0.49 -11.18
C TYR A 99 -20.84 1.06 -10.12
N PHE A 100 -19.56 1.03 -10.44
CA PHE A 100 -18.48 1.58 -9.65
C PHE A 100 -17.69 2.55 -10.51
N VAL A 101 -17.34 3.70 -9.97
CA VAL A 101 -16.55 4.74 -10.65
C VAL A 101 -15.31 5.03 -9.84
N THR A 102 -14.15 5.06 -10.52
CA THR A 102 -12.86 5.36 -9.91
C THR A 102 -12.07 6.37 -10.75
N GLY A 103 -10.96 6.86 -10.20
CA GLY A 103 -10.08 7.81 -10.88
C GLY A 103 -10.53 9.29 -10.76
N PRO A 104 -9.56 10.23 -10.72
CA PRO A 104 -9.84 11.63 -10.38
C PRO A 104 -10.65 12.37 -11.46
N VAL A 105 -10.56 11.98 -12.73
CA VAL A 105 -11.26 12.66 -13.84
C VAL A 105 -12.77 12.43 -13.76
N ASN A 106 -13.21 11.17 -13.60
CA ASN A 106 -14.64 10.86 -13.43
C ASN A 106 -15.21 11.49 -12.15
N ILE A 107 -14.45 11.46 -11.05
CA ILE A 107 -14.85 12.10 -9.78
C ILE A 107 -14.98 13.63 -9.93
N ALA A 108 -14.14 14.27 -10.76
CA ALA A 108 -14.28 15.70 -11.06
C ALA A 108 -15.55 16.02 -11.88
N VAL A 109 -15.91 15.18 -12.86
CA VAL A 109 -17.14 15.33 -13.66
C VAL A 109 -18.40 15.09 -12.81
N ILE A 110 -18.38 14.12 -11.90
CA ILE A 110 -19.47 13.92 -10.93
C ILE A 110 -19.76 15.21 -10.14
N ARG A 111 -18.73 16.00 -9.78
CA ARG A 111 -18.90 17.27 -9.07
C ARG A 111 -19.50 18.40 -9.91
N THR A 112 -19.50 18.30 -11.24
CA THR A 112 -20.15 19.28 -12.13
C THR A 112 -21.58 18.89 -12.51
N GLN A 113 -21.91 17.60 -12.52
CA GLN A 113 -23.24 17.07 -12.89
C GLN A 113 -24.33 17.17 -11.79
N LYS A 114 -24.26 18.21 -10.94
CA LYS A 114 -25.15 18.39 -9.77
C LYS A 114 -26.65 18.44 -10.09
N LYS A 115 -27.03 18.58 -11.36
CA LYS A 115 -28.44 18.63 -11.81
C LYS A 115 -29.04 17.29 -12.22
N THR A 116 -28.24 16.25 -12.47
CA THR A 116 -28.72 14.98 -13.05
C THR A 116 -28.67 13.81 -12.06
N ILE A 117 -27.81 13.88 -11.04
CA ILE A 117 -27.59 12.80 -10.06
C ILE A 117 -28.02 13.19 -8.65
N THR A 118 -28.62 12.26 -7.92
CA THR A 118 -29.04 12.41 -6.51
C THR A 118 -28.52 11.27 -5.64
N SER A 119 -28.47 11.51 -4.32
CA SER A 119 -28.17 10.51 -3.28
C SER A 119 -29.41 10.06 -2.49
N LEU A 120 -30.59 10.62 -2.79
CA LEU A 120 -31.83 10.42 -2.03
C LEU A 120 -32.23 8.94 -1.90
N ILE A 121 -31.97 8.13 -2.94
CA ILE A 121 -32.24 6.69 -2.94
C ILE A 121 -31.44 5.92 -1.87
N HIS A 122 -30.25 6.39 -1.49
CA HIS A 122 -29.48 5.84 -0.39
C HIS A 122 -30.09 6.18 0.97
N GLN A 123 -30.63 7.40 1.12
CA GLN A 123 -31.38 7.79 2.32
C GLN A 123 -32.63 6.93 2.48
N VAL A 124 -33.41 6.73 1.40
CA VAL A 124 -34.56 5.80 1.37
C VAL A 124 -34.17 4.40 1.82
N PHE A 125 -33.05 3.87 1.31
CA PHE A 125 -32.55 2.55 1.70
C PHE A 125 -32.18 2.49 3.19
N CYS A 126 -31.47 3.48 3.71
CA CYS A 126 -31.07 3.56 5.13
C CYS A 126 -32.28 3.70 6.06
N LEU A 127 -33.16 4.66 5.78
CA LEU A 127 -34.39 4.90 6.56
C LEU A 127 -35.27 3.66 6.61
N LYS A 128 -35.47 2.97 5.48
CA LYS A 128 -36.24 1.71 5.42
C LYS A 128 -35.58 0.57 6.19
N THR A 129 -34.29 0.34 5.94
CA THR A 129 -33.61 -0.91 6.30
C THR A 129 -33.06 -0.86 7.72
N VAL A 130 -32.42 0.24 8.09
CA VAL A 130 -31.85 0.47 9.42
C VAL A 130 -32.96 1.00 10.35
N PHE A 131 -33.51 2.17 10.05
CA PHE A 131 -34.38 2.90 10.98
C PHE A 131 -35.86 2.46 10.97
N GLY A 132 -36.28 1.64 10.00
CA GLY A 132 -37.63 1.06 9.97
C GLY A 132 -38.73 2.03 9.55
N ALA A 133 -38.39 3.05 8.74
CA ALA A 133 -39.32 4.01 8.17
C ALA A 133 -40.51 3.33 7.46
N SER A 134 -41.71 3.87 7.66
CA SER A 134 -42.93 3.33 7.07
C SER A 134 -42.96 3.54 5.54
N PRO A 135 -43.64 2.66 4.77
CA PRO A 135 -43.87 2.90 3.34
C PRO A 135 -44.57 4.24 3.06
N LYS A 136 -45.34 4.75 4.02
CA LYS A 136 -46.01 6.05 3.95
C LYS A 136 -45.01 7.22 3.95
N MET A 137 -44.03 7.20 4.87
CA MET A 137 -42.93 8.18 4.94
C MET A 137 -42.03 8.12 3.70
N LEU A 138 -41.64 6.90 3.29
CA LEU A 138 -40.70 6.70 2.18
C LEU A 138 -41.23 7.19 0.82
N ARG A 139 -42.56 7.25 0.64
CA ARG A 139 -43.17 7.79 -0.59
C ARG A 139 -42.82 9.26 -0.82
N SER A 140 -42.68 10.07 0.22
CA SER A 140 -42.32 11.49 0.06
C SER A 140 -40.92 11.65 -0.52
N PHE A 141 -39.95 10.84 -0.06
CA PHE A 141 -38.59 10.79 -0.64
C PHE A 141 -38.58 10.23 -2.08
N ILE A 142 -39.41 9.24 -2.40
CA ILE A 142 -39.47 8.66 -3.76
C ILE A 142 -40.10 9.64 -4.76
N ARG A 143 -41.01 10.52 -4.29
CA ARG A 143 -41.68 11.54 -5.12
C ARG A 143 -40.85 12.82 -5.30
N ASP A 144 -39.93 13.14 -4.38
CA ASP A 144 -39.11 14.35 -4.50
C ASP A 144 -38.05 14.24 -5.61
N ASP A 145 -38.43 14.67 -6.80
CA ASP A 145 -37.56 14.83 -7.96
C ASP A 145 -37.01 16.26 -8.11
N SER A 146 -37.22 17.14 -7.10
CA SER A 146 -36.98 18.59 -7.19
C SER A 146 -35.53 19.01 -6.97
N GLY A 147 -34.73 18.13 -6.36
CA GLY A 147 -33.29 18.30 -6.15
C GLY A 147 -32.91 19.28 -5.03
N CYS A 148 -31.68 19.15 -4.55
CA CYS A 148 -31.16 19.86 -3.37
C CYS A 148 -30.97 21.39 -3.48
N HIS A 149 -31.10 21.98 -4.68
CA HIS A 149 -30.82 23.40 -4.94
C HIS A 149 -32.02 24.32 -4.67
N ALA A 150 -31.77 25.62 -4.44
CA ALA A 150 -32.84 26.59 -4.17
C ALA A 150 -33.91 26.64 -5.28
N ILE A 151 -33.48 26.71 -6.54
CA ILE A 151 -34.35 26.59 -7.71
C ILE A 151 -34.57 25.09 -8.00
N PRO A 152 -35.82 24.60 -8.06
CA PRO A 152 -36.11 23.21 -8.41
C PRO A 152 -35.77 22.90 -9.88
N HIS A 153 -35.71 21.62 -10.23
CA HIS A 153 -35.63 21.22 -11.64
C HIS A 153 -36.82 21.76 -12.46
N PRO A 154 -36.61 22.24 -13.71
CA PRO A 154 -37.67 22.91 -14.48
C PRO A 154 -38.95 22.09 -14.71
N GLU A 155 -38.85 20.77 -14.68
CA GLU A 155 -39.95 19.82 -14.91
C GLU A 155 -40.52 19.24 -13.59
N SER A 156 -39.95 19.59 -12.43
CA SER A 156 -40.42 19.08 -11.13
C SER A 156 -41.70 19.79 -10.70
N ASN A 157 -42.77 19.01 -10.49
CA ASN A 157 -44.04 19.50 -9.96
C ASN A 157 -44.17 19.33 -8.43
N VAL A 158 -43.08 19.02 -7.72
CA VAL A 158 -43.07 18.89 -6.25
C VAL A 158 -43.37 20.25 -5.61
N PRO A 159 -44.42 20.37 -4.77
CA PRO A 159 -44.74 21.63 -4.08
C PRO A 159 -43.56 22.12 -3.23
N ALA A 160 -43.38 23.44 -3.14
CA ALA A 160 -42.24 24.03 -2.45
C ALA A 160 -42.02 23.51 -1.01
N HIS A 161 -43.09 23.19 -0.28
CA HIS A 161 -43.05 22.67 1.09
C HIS A 161 -42.79 21.15 1.20
N GLU A 162 -42.73 20.41 0.09
CA GLU A 162 -42.46 18.96 0.06
C GLU A 162 -41.04 18.60 -0.42
N ARG A 163 -40.18 19.61 -0.65
CA ARG A 163 -38.83 19.45 -1.22
C ARG A 163 -37.80 18.96 -0.20
N ILE A 164 -37.97 17.73 0.26
CA ILE A 164 -37.17 17.08 1.32
C ILE A 164 -35.65 17.15 1.05
N ASP A 165 -35.20 16.88 -0.17
CA ASP A 165 -33.76 16.91 -0.52
C ASP A 165 -33.18 18.33 -0.35
N HIS A 166 -33.93 19.35 -0.77
CA HIS A 166 -33.55 20.75 -0.61
C HIS A 166 -33.46 21.18 0.86
N PHE A 167 -34.51 20.95 1.66
CA PHE A 167 -34.51 21.37 3.07
C PHE A 167 -33.49 20.60 3.91
N THR A 168 -33.30 19.31 3.64
CA THR A 168 -32.26 18.50 4.30
C THR A 168 -30.86 19.06 3.97
N HIS A 169 -30.61 19.38 2.71
CA HIS A 169 -29.33 19.94 2.27
C HIS A 169 -29.05 21.33 2.86
N VAL A 170 -30.03 22.25 2.85
CA VAL A 170 -29.89 23.58 3.45
C VAL A 170 -29.69 23.51 4.96
N GLY A 171 -30.45 22.66 5.66
CA GLY A 171 -30.32 22.46 7.11
C GLY A 171 -28.93 21.96 7.49
N PHE A 172 -28.40 20.98 6.76
CA PHE A 172 -27.05 20.46 7.01
C PHE A 172 -25.94 21.46 6.66
N ILE A 173 -26.05 22.23 5.57
CA ILE A 173 -25.07 23.29 5.26
C ILE A 173 -25.06 24.38 6.34
N ARG A 174 -26.22 24.74 6.88
CA ARG A 174 -26.34 25.73 7.97
C ARG A 174 -25.77 25.21 9.29
N ALA A 175 -26.05 23.96 9.64
CA ALA A 175 -25.63 23.38 10.92
C ALA A 175 -24.14 22.97 10.95
N PHE A 176 -23.58 22.57 9.81
CA PHE A 176 -22.22 22.02 9.70
C PHE A 176 -21.28 22.89 8.85
N GLY A 177 -21.61 24.18 8.67
CA GLY A 177 -20.77 25.14 7.94
C GLY A 177 -20.89 26.55 8.52
N GLY A 178 -19.81 27.33 8.40
CA GLY A 178 -19.73 28.67 8.97
C GLY A 178 -20.00 28.67 10.48
N ASP A 179 -20.69 29.73 10.95
CA ASP A 179 -20.98 29.97 12.36
C ASP A 179 -21.70 28.80 13.06
N GLY A 180 -22.55 28.05 12.34
CA GLY A 180 -23.24 26.88 12.90
C GLY A 180 -22.28 25.77 13.34
N LEU A 181 -21.21 25.54 12.58
CA LEU A 181 -20.17 24.58 12.95
C LEU A 181 -19.34 25.08 14.14
N SER A 182 -18.99 26.37 14.16
CA SER A 182 -18.25 26.99 15.26
C SER A 182 -19.04 26.93 16.58
N ASN A 183 -20.33 27.26 16.53
CA ASN A 183 -21.24 27.20 17.68
C ASN A 183 -21.42 25.75 18.17
N LEU A 184 -21.56 24.79 17.25
CA LEU A 184 -21.62 23.36 17.59
C LEU A 184 -20.33 22.87 18.24
N TYR A 185 -19.16 23.25 17.71
CA TYR A 185 -17.85 22.92 18.28
C TYR A 185 -17.73 23.45 19.72
N MET A 186 -18.07 24.71 19.98
CA MET A 186 -17.96 25.31 21.33
C MET A 186 -18.83 24.58 22.35
N ARG A 187 -20.07 24.20 21.98
CA ARG A 187 -20.95 23.38 22.83
C ARG A 187 -20.37 21.99 23.09
N TRP A 188 -19.97 21.29 22.03
CA TRP A 188 -19.41 19.94 22.12
C TRP A 188 -18.13 19.93 22.98
N TYR A 189 -17.24 20.90 22.79
CA TYR A 189 -16.02 21.06 23.57
C TYR A 189 -16.32 21.33 25.05
N SER A 190 -17.28 22.22 25.36
CA SER A 190 -17.70 22.48 26.75
C SER A 190 -18.24 21.22 27.42
N ASN A 191 -19.08 20.45 26.72
CA ASN A 191 -19.68 19.23 27.25
C ASN A 191 -18.63 18.13 27.45
N LEU A 192 -17.74 17.93 26.46
CA LEU A 192 -16.66 16.95 26.56
C LEU A 192 -15.68 17.30 27.70
N SER A 193 -15.33 18.58 27.87
CA SER A 193 -14.45 19.03 28.95
C SER A 193 -15.05 18.72 30.33
N LYS A 194 -16.34 19.03 30.54
CA LYS A 194 -17.06 18.64 31.77
C LYS A 194 -17.07 17.13 31.99
N HIS A 195 -17.26 16.33 30.93
CA HIS A 195 -17.21 14.87 31.05
C HIS A 195 -15.82 14.38 31.47
N LEU A 196 -14.75 14.96 30.94
CA LEU A 196 -13.36 14.62 31.28
C LEU A 196 -12.99 15.05 32.71
N GLU A 197 -13.39 16.24 33.16
CA GLU A 197 -13.20 16.73 34.54
C GLU A 197 -13.89 15.84 35.58
N ASN A 198 -15.06 15.29 35.23
CA ASN A 198 -15.83 14.39 36.09
C ASN A 198 -15.33 12.94 36.09
N LEU A 199 -14.31 12.57 35.30
CA LEU A 199 -13.72 11.24 35.37
C LEU A 199 -13.07 10.99 36.75
N PRO A 200 -13.06 9.74 37.25
CA PRO A 200 -12.42 9.38 38.53
C PRO A 200 -10.88 9.29 38.42
N ILE A 201 -10.27 10.05 37.50
CA ILE A 201 -8.82 10.10 37.30
C ILE A 201 -8.27 11.28 38.10
N ARG A 202 -7.26 11.03 38.94
CA ARG A 202 -6.62 12.04 39.79
C ARG A 202 -5.10 11.95 39.60
N GLU A 203 -4.32 11.89 40.67
CA GLU A 203 -2.85 11.77 40.59
C GLU A 203 -2.37 10.32 40.35
N GLU A 204 -3.19 9.33 40.69
CA GLU A 204 -2.88 7.91 40.48
C GLU A 204 -3.30 7.43 39.07
N TRP A 205 -2.53 6.48 38.53
CA TRP A 205 -2.84 5.81 37.27
C TRP A 205 -4.08 4.91 37.41
N VAL A 206 -5.08 5.14 36.56
CA VAL A 206 -6.28 4.29 36.46
C VAL A 206 -6.24 3.47 35.18
N GLU A 207 -6.35 2.15 35.31
CA GLU A 207 -6.41 1.23 34.18
C GLU A 207 -7.84 1.10 33.64
N PHE A 208 -8.00 1.14 32.31
CA PHE A 208 -9.25 0.88 31.61
C PHE A 208 -9.06 -0.28 30.62
N PRO A 209 -10.01 -1.23 30.51
CA PRO A 209 -9.82 -2.46 29.74
C PRO A 209 -9.86 -2.27 28.22
N ASP A 210 -10.53 -1.23 27.73
CA ASP A 210 -10.65 -0.93 26.29
C ASP A 210 -10.69 0.58 26.04
N ILE A 211 -9.83 1.06 25.12
CA ILE A 211 -9.70 2.47 24.75
C ILE A 211 -10.90 2.98 23.92
N MET A 212 -11.57 2.11 23.18
CA MET A 212 -12.81 2.44 22.49
C MET A 212 -13.93 2.66 23.52
N ASP A 213 -14.10 1.77 24.50
CA ASP A 213 -15.14 1.92 25.52
C ASP A 213 -14.94 3.19 26.36
N PHE A 214 -13.69 3.55 26.68
CA PHE A 214 -13.34 4.79 27.36
C PHE A 214 -13.78 6.05 26.58
N TRP A 215 -13.54 6.10 25.27
CA TRP A 215 -13.82 7.30 24.46
C TRP A 215 -15.22 7.35 23.83
N MET A 216 -15.80 6.21 23.44
CA MET A 216 -17.05 6.17 22.65
C MET A 216 -18.23 6.80 23.41
N ALA A 217 -18.37 6.54 24.72
CA ALA A 217 -19.50 7.07 25.49
C ALA A 217 -19.40 8.59 25.74
N PRO A 218 -18.29 9.14 26.28
CA PRO A 218 -18.14 10.59 26.46
C PRO A 218 -18.23 11.38 25.14
N LEU A 219 -17.62 10.88 24.05
CA LEU A 219 -17.69 11.55 22.74
C LEU A 219 -19.12 11.55 22.17
N THR A 220 -19.86 10.45 22.33
CA THR A 220 -21.25 10.36 21.84
C THR A 220 -22.18 11.26 22.65
N SER A 221 -22.17 11.16 23.98
CA SER A 221 -23.05 11.96 24.85
C SER A 221 -22.83 13.46 24.66
N SER A 222 -21.57 13.91 24.70
CA SER A 222 -21.22 15.33 24.47
C SER A 222 -21.72 15.87 23.13
N LEU A 223 -21.69 15.03 22.06
CA LEU A 223 -22.15 15.43 20.72
C LEU A 223 -23.67 15.33 20.57
N VAL A 224 -24.31 14.33 21.19
CA VAL A 224 -25.78 14.23 21.26
C VAL A 224 -26.35 15.45 21.98
N GLU A 225 -25.81 15.83 23.13
CA GLU A 225 -26.23 17.04 23.86
C GLU A 225 -25.95 18.33 23.06
N ALA A 226 -24.78 18.46 22.44
CA ALA A 226 -24.45 19.66 21.64
C ALA A 226 -25.35 19.85 20.40
N LEU A 227 -25.92 18.75 19.87
CA LEU A 227 -26.85 18.72 18.74
C LEU A 227 -28.32 18.84 19.15
N ALA A 228 -28.78 18.04 20.12
CA ALA A 228 -30.20 17.83 20.48
C ALA A 228 -30.60 18.41 21.85
N GLY A 229 -29.64 18.97 22.60
CA GLY A 229 -29.86 19.52 23.93
C GLY A 229 -29.85 18.45 25.03
N PRO A 230 -29.81 18.87 26.31
CA PRO A 230 -29.64 17.96 27.45
C PRO A 230 -30.88 17.12 27.75
N ILE A 231 -32.07 17.51 27.25
CA ILE A 231 -33.33 16.87 27.61
C ILE A 231 -33.39 15.41 27.11
N LEU A 232 -32.86 15.09 25.93
CA LEU A 232 -32.94 13.74 25.37
C LEU A 232 -32.25 12.71 26.28
N GLU A 233 -31.04 13.00 26.76
CA GLU A 233 -30.30 12.11 27.66
C GLU A 233 -30.78 12.24 29.13
N SER A 234 -31.36 13.38 29.52
CA SER A 234 -32.07 13.51 30.82
C SER A 234 -33.32 12.63 30.91
N LEU A 235 -34.02 12.40 29.79
CA LEU A 235 -35.21 11.55 29.72
C LEU A 235 -34.90 10.05 29.73
N ASN A 236 -33.79 9.66 29.12
CA ASN A 236 -33.24 8.32 29.20
C ASN A 236 -31.71 8.40 29.41
N PRO A 237 -31.22 8.30 30.66
CA PRO A 237 -29.78 8.29 30.97
C PRO A 237 -29.00 7.13 30.33
N ASN A 238 -29.69 6.16 29.71
CA ASN A 238 -29.08 5.08 28.95
C ASN A 238 -29.09 5.32 27.43
N PHE A 239 -29.62 6.45 26.94
CA PHE A 239 -29.79 6.71 25.51
C PHE A 239 -28.47 6.53 24.73
N THR A 240 -27.38 7.12 25.21
CA THR A 240 -26.03 6.99 24.64
C THR A 240 -25.59 5.53 24.54
N ARG A 241 -25.76 4.76 25.63
CA ARG A 241 -25.40 3.34 25.71
C ARG A 241 -26.20 2.50 24.73
N ASP A 242 -27.50 2.73 24.64
CA ASP A 242 -28.41 1.95 23.79
C ASP A 242 -28.22 2.31 22.31
N LEU A 243 -27.88 3.58 22.02
CA LEU A 243 -27.46 4.05 20.70
C LEU A 243 -26.14 3.38 20.27
N LEU A 244 -25.14 3.33 21.14
CA LEU A 244 -23.87 2.63 20.90
C LEU A 244 -24.08 1.12 20.69
N GLN A 245 -24.92 0.47 21.50
CA GLN A 245 -25.30 -0.93 21.27
C GLN A 245 -26.01 -1.13 19.92
N PHE A 246 -26.80 -0.16 19.46
CA PHE A 246 -27.46 -0.21 18.16
C PHE A 246 -26.48 -0.10 16.99
N PHE A 247 -25.36 0.64 17.13
CA PHE A 247 -24.34 0.77 16.08
C PHE A 247 -23.77 -0.59 15.64
N ASN A 248 -23.59 -1.53 16.58
CA ASN A 248 -23.11 -2.88 16.30
C ASN A 248 -24.02 -3.71 15.37
N TYR A 249 -25.30 -3.31 15.21
CA TYR A 249 -26.26 -4.02 14.35
C TYR A 249 -26.45 -3.37 12.96
N ILE A 250 -25.82 -2.24 12.67
CA ILE A 250 -25.99 -1.50 11.40
C ILE A 250 -25.59 -2.36 10.19
N GLN A 251 -24.44 -3.03 10.23
CA GLN A 251 -23.97 -3.90 9.15
C GLN A 251 -24.87 -5.14 8.95
N PRO A 252 -25.26 -5.90 9.99
CA PRO A 252 -26.30 -6.93 9.89
C PRO A 252 -27.64 -6.45 9.31
N LEU A 253 -28.10 -5.26 9.68
CA LEU A 253 -29.33 -4.65 9.16
C LEU A 253 -29.21 -4.34 7.67
N PHE A 254 -28.12 -3.70 7.22
CA PHE A 254 -27.86 -3.44 5.80
C PHE A 254 -27.84 -4.71 4.95
N LYS A 255 -27.31 -5.82 5.48
CA LYS A 255 -27.32 -7.14 4.83
C LYS A 255 -28.69 -7.81 4.82
N ARG A 256 -29.70 -7.23 5.47
CA ARG A 256 -31.08 -7.72 5.58
C ARG A 256 -31.15 -9.19 6.05
N LEU A 257 -30.31 -9.53 7.04
CA LEU A 257 -30.36 -10.84 7.68
C LEU A 257 -31.74 -11.11 8.29
N THR A 258 -32.09 -12.39 8.45
CA THR A 258 -33.45 -12.81 8.81
C THR A 258 -33.87 -12.28 10.18
N TRP A 259 -35.10 -11.78 10.28
CA TRP A 259 -35.55 -10.93 11.39
C TRP A 259 -35.38 -11.54 12.80
N TRP A 260 -35.52 -12.87 12.91
CA TRP A 260 -35.36 -13.63 14.15
C TRP A 260 -33.91 -13.62 14.68
N SER A 261 -32.91 -13.50 13.80
CA SER A 261 -31.51 -13.30 14.18
C SER A 261 -31.18 -11.87 14.66
N LEU A 262 -32.08 -10.91 14.40
CA LEU A 262 -31.90 -9.48 14.71
C LEU A 262 -32.92 -8.94 15.72
N LEU A 263 -33.58 -9.80 16.50
CA LEU A 263 -34.59 -9.41 17.50
C LEU A 263 -34.10 -8.33 18.47
N ARG A 264 -32.84 -8.41 18.94
CA ARG A 264 -32.25 -7.40 19.84
C ARG A 264 -32.05 -6.06 19.13
N ALA A 265 -31.64 -6.06 17.85
CA ALA A 265 -31.50 -4.85 17.05
C ALA A 265 -32.85 -4.13 16.87
N TYR A 266 -33.92 -4.87 16.57
CA TYR A 266 -35.26 -4.28 16.44
C TYR A 266 -35.80 -3.74 17.76
N LYS A 267 -35.55 -4.43 18.89
CA LYS A 267 -35.92 -3.93 20.23
C LYS A 267 -35.20 -2.62 20.56
N LEU A 268 -33.87 -2.58 20.41
CA LEU A 268 -33.06 -1.37 20.65
C LEU A 268 -33.53 -0.20 19.78
N ARG A 269 -33.64 -0.42 18.46
CA ARG A 269 -34.13 0.59 17.51
C ARG A 269 -35.48 1.15 17.90
N ASN A 270 -36.44 0.29 18.21
CA ASN A 270 -37.79 0.71 18.56
C ASN A 270 -37.84 1.42 19.93
N SER A 271 -36.87 1.20 20.81
CA SER A 271 -36.69 1.98 22.05
C SER A 271 -36.16 3.37 21.74
N LEU A 272 -35.04 3.46 21.00
CA LEU A 272 -34.41 4.73 20.61
C LEU A 272 -35.37 5.66 19.85
N ILE A 273 -36.23 5.10 18.97
CA ILE A 273 -37.26 5.88 18.29
C ILE A 273 -38.25 6.48 19.30
N LYS A 274 -38.71 5.71 20.30
CA LYS A 274 -39.63 6.21 21.34
C LYS A 274 -39.00 7.29 22.22
N ASP A 275 -37.72 7.14 22.54
CA ASP A 275 -36.99 8.13 23.34
C ASP A 275 -36.93 9.47 22.59
N VAL A 276 -36.64 9.43 21.28
CA VAL A 276 -36.69 10.61 20.39
C VAL A 276 -38.12 11.14 20.24
N GLU A 277 -39.15 10.29 20.06
CA GLU A 277 -40.56 10.71 20.02
C GLU A 277 -40.96 11.51 21.27
N LYS A 278 -40.56 11.03 22.47
CA LYS A 278 -40.84 11.65 23.77
C LYS A 278 -40.06 12.96 23.98
N TRP A 279 -38.79 13.01 23.59
CA TRP A 279 -38.00 14.25 23.61
C TRP A 279 -38.65 15.32 22.73
N GLN A 280 -39.03 14.97 21.49
CA GLN A 280 -39.71 15.91 20.60
C GLN A 280 -41.09 16.36 21.12
N GLU A 281 -41.82 15.50 21.84
CA GLU A 281 -43.09 15.86 22.49
C GLU A 281 -42.87 16.95 23.56
N LEU A 282 -41.90 16.75 24.44
CA LEU A 282 -41.56 17.72 25.48
C LEU A 282 -40.96 19.00 24.90
N ALA A 283 -40.12 18.91 23.87
CA ALA A 283 -39.56 20.07 23.20
C ALA A 283 -40.62 20.90 22.46
N ARG A 284 -41.69 20.27 21.92
CA ARG A 284 -42.86 20.98 21.38
C ARG A 284 -43.72 21.64 22.46
N ALA A 285 -43.78 21.06 23.67
CA ALA A 285 -44.58 21.60 24.78
C ALA A 285 -43.88 22.73 25.54
N GLY A 286 -42.54 22.69 25.63
CA GLY A 286 -41.74 23.67 26.38
C GLY A 286 -41.25 24.87 25.58
N TYR A 287 -40.91 24.69 24.29
CA TYR A 287 -40.34 25.77 23.47
C TYR A 287 -41.38 26.86 23.14
N THR A 288 -41.01 28.13 23.29
CA THR A 288 -41.83 29.27 22.83
C THR A 288 -41.04 30.21 21.92
N GLU A 289 -41.69 30.79 20.90
CA GLU A 289 -41.01 31.65 19.91
C GLU A 289 -40.37 32.92 20.51
N LYS A 290 -40.76 33.31 21.73
CA LYS A 290 -40.17 34.44 22.48
C LYS A 290 -38.80 34.12 23.12
N GLU A 291 -38.40 32.87 23.18
CA GLU A 291 -37.07 32.45 23.68
C GLU A 291 -35.94 32.69 22.65
N ASN A 292 -36.26 33.27 21.49
CA ASN A 292 -35.44 33.22 20.28
C ASN A 292 -34.83 34.58 19.86
N ASP A 293 -34.57 35.49 20.80
CA ASP A 293 -34.11 36.86 20.45
C ASP A 293 -32.75 36.89 19.73
N ASN A 294 -31.89 35.84 19.77
CA ASN A 294 -30.64 35.77 18.97
C ASN A 294 -29.94 34.38 18.80
N GLY A 295 -30.55 33.23 19.15
CA GLY A 295 -29.81 31.97 19.40
C GLY A 295 -29.75 30.89 18.29
N ASP A 296 -28.55 30.31 18.06
CA ASP A 296 -28.35 29.00 17.39
C ASP A 296 -28.72 27.79 18.28
N TRP A 297 -28.98 28.04 19.56
CA TRP A 297 -29.21 27.01 20.58
C TRP A 297 -30.39 27.35 21.49
N ASP A 298 -31.09 26.32 21.97
CA ASP A 298 -32.09 26.38 23.03
C ASP A 298 -32.08 25.05 23.83
N PRO A 299 -32.53 25.01 25.10
CA PRO A 299 -32.48 23.79 25.92
C PRO A 299 -33.45 22.69 25.48
N TRP A 300 -34.45 23.01 24.64
CA TRP A 300 -35.52 22.10 24.24
C TRP A 300 -35.13 21.26 23.01
N TRP A 301 -34.72 21.93 21.93
CA TRP A 301 -34.32 21.33 20.66
C TRP A 301 -32.80 21.19 20.51
N GLY A 302 -32.02 21.78 21.40
CA GLY A 302 -30.58 21.88 21.28
C GLY A 302 -30.20 22.87 20.19
N SER A 303 -29.50 22.39 19.17
CA SER A 303 -29.13 23.21 18.02
C SER A 303 -30.34 23.54 17.12
N ARG A 304 -30.25 24.68 16.45
CA ARG A 304 -31.22 25.13 15.44
C ARG A 304 -31.56 24.06 14.38
N LEU A 305 -30.66 23.11 14.12
CA LEU A 305 -30.89 22.00 13.18
C LEU A 305 -32.19 21.25 13.46
N PHE A 306 -32.43 20.81 14.69
CA PHE A 306 -33.65 20.05 15.01
C PHE A 306 -34.90 20.93 15.06
N ARG A 307 -34.75 22.19 15.48
CA ARG A 307 -35.85 23.18 15.45
C ARG A 307 -36.32 23.47 14.02
N ASP A 308 -35.39 23.77 13.11
CA ASP A 308 -35.66 23.97 11.68
C ASP A 308 -36.27 22.68 11.05
N ARG A 309 -35.74 21.50 11.40
CA ARG A 309 -36.27 20.20 10.95
C ARG A 309 -37.68 19.91 11.47
N GLN A 310 -37.99 20.21 12.72
CA GLN A 310 -39.34 20.06 13.28
C GLN A 310 -40.34 21.01 12.61
N SER A 311 -39.94 22.25 12.32
CA SER A 311 -40.77 23.23 11.60
C SER A 311 -41.00 22.86 10.13
N PHE A 312 -40.06 22.14 9.51
CA PHE A 312 -40.20 21.62 8.15
C PHE A 312 -41.01 20.32 8.09
N HIS A 313 -40.60 19.28 8.82
CA HIS A 313 -41.21 17.95 8.72
C HIS A 313 -42.67 17.91 9.17
N SER A 314 -43.09 18.79 10.08
CA SER A 314 -44.50 18.90 10.49
C SER A 314 -45.43 19.38 9.36
N LYS A 315 -44.88 19.99 8.30
CA LYS A 315 -45.61 20.46 7.12
C LYS A 315 -45.61 19.44 5.97
N LEU A 316 -44.93 18.29 6.13
CA LEU A 316 -44.88 17.27 5.10
C LEU A 316 -46.15 16.42 5.08
N SER A 317 -46.82 16.41 3.93
CA SER A 317 -47.89 15.46 3.64
C SER A 317 -47.43 14.04 3.95
N ASN A 318 -48.29 13.29 4.65
CA ASN A 318 -48.11 11.89 5.02
C ASN A 318 -47.11 11.57 6.16
N TRP A 319 -46.46 12.55 6.79
CA TRP A 319 -45.62 12.31 7.96
C TRP A 319 -46.44 12.37 9.26
N ASP A 320 -46.10 11.51 10.21
CA ASP A 320 -46.56 11.54 11.61
C ASP A 320 -45.36 11.87 12.51
N PHE A 321 -45.59 12.17 13.81
CA PHE A 321 -44.49 12.49 14.73
C PHE A 321 -43.42 11.38 14.79
N LYS A 322 -43.84 10.13 14.62
CA LYS A 322 -42.94 8.97 14.53
C LYS A 322 -42.02 9.03 13.30
N ALA A 323 -42.52 9.43 12.14
CA ALA A 323 -41.69 9.66 10.95
C ALA A 323 -40.64 10.75 11.18
N ILE A 324 -40.99 11.82 11.92
CA ILE A 324 -40.02 12.87 12.31
C ILE A 324 -38.95 12.27 13.23
N ALA A 325 -39.33 11.55 14.30
CA ALA A 325 -38.40 10.89 15.21
C ALA A 325 -37.47 9.87 14.53
N ILE A 326 -37.98 9.12 13.55
CA ILE A 326 -37.17 8.21 12.71
C ILE A 326 -36.12 8.99 11.89
N SER A 327 -36.50 10.15 11.34
CA SER A 327 -35.60 11.02 10.57
C SER A 327 -34.53 11.66 11.48
N ASP A 328 -34.91 12.08 12.68
CA ASP A 328 -33.99 12.72 13.64
C ASP A 328 -33.04 11.72 14.30
N LEU A 329 -33.50 10.51 14.66
CA LEU A 329 -32.61 9.43 15.09
C LEU A 329 -31.59 9.06 14.02
N ALA A 330 -32.00 9.04 12.73
CA ALA A 330 -31.07 8.83 11.62
C ALA A 330 -30.04 9.97 11.48
N THR A 331 -30.41 11.19 11.85
CA THR A 331 -29.53 12.38 11.83
C THR A 331 -28.54 12.34 13.00
N ILE A 332 -28.99 11.99 14.21
CA ILE A 332 -28.14 11.76 15.39
C ILE A 332 -27.10 10.67 15.09
N TRP A 333 -27.52 9.54 14.52
CA TRP A 333 -26.61 8.47 14.09
C TRP A 333 -25.58 8.96 13.06
N GLY A 334 -26.04 9.65 12.01
CA GLY A 334 -25.19 10.12 10.92
C GLY A 334 -24.11 11.12 11.37
N ALA A 335 -24.43 11.97 12.35
CA ALA A 335 -23.48 12.92 12.93
C ALA A 335 -22.40 12.25 13.81
N ASN A 336 -22.72 11.11 14.43
CA ASN A 336 -21.83 10.43 15.39
C ASN A 336 -20.91 9.37 14.76
N VAL A 337 -21.46 8.48 13.91
CA VAL A 337 -20.83 7.18 13.60
C VAL A 337 -19.42 7.25 13.01
N ASN A 338 -19.13 8.27 12.19
CA ASN A 338 -17.83 8.43 11.54
C ASN A 338 -16.81 9.22 12.38
N VAL A 339 -17.28 10.13 13.24
CA VAL A 339 -16.43 11.04 14.02
C VAL A 339 -15.63 10.25 15.06
N HIS A 340 -16.30 9.37 15.82
CA HIS A 340 -15.66 8.57 16.86
C HIS A 340 -14.57 7.65 16.30
N THR A 341 -14.84 7.02 15.15
CA THR A 341 -13.87 6.17 14.46
C THR A 341 -12.61 6.97 14.10
N ALA A 342 -12.75 8.16 13.50
CA ALA A 342 -11.61 9.00 13.14
C ALA A 342 -10.85 9.52 14.36
N ALA A 343 -11.56 9.96 15.40
CA ALA A 343 -10.97 10.50 16.63
C ALA A 343 -10.16 9.43 17.39
N ILE A 344 -10.74 8.25 17.63
CA ILE A 344 -10.08 7.22 18.43
C ILE A 344 -8.90 6.61 17.67
N TRP A 345 -9.00 6.41 16.34
CA TRP A 345 -7.83 6.02 15.55
C TRP A 345 -6.73 7.10 15.55
N THR A 346 -7.07 8.39 15.57
CA THR A 346 -6.08 9.47 15.72
C THR A 346 -5.34 9.36 17.05
N ILE A 347 -6.06 9.15 18.16
CA ILE A 347 -5.46 8.93 19.48
C ILE A 347 -4.57 7.69 19.46
N ILE A 348 -5.06 6.56 18.94
CA ILE A 348 -4.31 5.30 18.86
C ILE A 348 -3.01 5.45 18.07
N GLU A 349 -3.04 6.01 16.85
CA GLU A 349 -1.83 6.11 16.02
C GLU A 349 -0.81 7.12 16.59
N VAL A 350 -1.27 8.21 17.25
CA VAL A 350 -0.38 9.16 17.93
C VAL A 350 0.27 8.55 19.18
N PHE A 351 -0.49 7.84 20.02
CA PHE A 351 0.04 7.26 21.26
C PHE A 351 0.90 6.00 21.05
N LYS A 352 0.75 5.31 19.91
CA LYS A 352 1.59 4.15 19.54
C LYS A 352 3.03 4.49 19.21
N ASP A 353 3.31 5.73 18.77
CA ASP A 353 4.65 6.20 18.45
C ASP A 353 5.03 7.34 19.38
N LYS A 354 5.98 7.07 20.30
CA LYS A 354 6.46 8.06 21.27
C LYS A 354 7.05 9.30 20.59
N ASN A 355 7.74 9.16 19.46
CA ASN A 355 8.30 10.29 18.73
C ASN A 355 7.20 11.14 18.10
N LEU A 356 6.17 10.51 17.53
CA LEU A 356 5.00 11.21 17.01
C LEU A 356 4.24 11.93 18.12
N LEU A 357 4.03 11.29 19.28
CA LEU A 357 3.40 11.91 20.44
C LEU A 357 4.15 13.16 20.92
N GLU A 358 5.48 13.09 21.01
CA GLU A 358 6.33 14.24 21.36
C GLU A 358 6.24 15.36 20.31
N ARG A 359 6.25 15.02 19.02
CA ARG A 359 6.10 16.00 17.92
C ARG A 359 4.72 16.69 17.93
N VAL A 360 3.64 15.93 18.14
CA VAL A 360 2.27 16.46 18.22
C VAL A 360 2.10 17.33 19.47
N ARG A 361 2.62 16.91 20.62
CA ARG A 361 2.64 17.73 21.85
C ARG A 361 3.38 19.05 21.62
N LYS A 362 4.57 19.02 21.01
CA LYS A 362 5.33 20.22 20.70
C LYS A 362 4.60 21.16 19.72
N GLU A 363 3.90 20.62 18.72
CA GLU A 363 3.07 21.44 17.81
C GLU A 363 1.89 22.10 18.57
N LEU A 364 1.24 21.36 19.48
CA LEU A 364 0.15 21.88 20.32
C LEU A 364 0.64 22.90 21.35
N GLU A 365 1.75 22.67 22.04
CA GLU A 365 2.35 23.61 23.02
C GLU A 365 2.62 24.99 22.41
N ASN A 366 3.15 25.03 21.17
CA ASN A 366 3.36 26.27 20.42
C ASN A 366 2.05 26.94 19.98
N ALA A 367 0.94 26.21 19.97
CA ALA A 367 -0.40 26.69 19.61
C ALA A 367 -1.23 27.12 20.83
N VAL A 368 -1.01 26.56 22.02
CA VAL A 368 -1.77 26.83 23.26
C VAL A 368 -1.96 28.34 23.54
N PRO A 369 -0.93 29.21 23.46
CA PRO A 369 -1.11 30.65 23.69
C PRO A 369 -2.02 31.37 22.68
N LYS A 370 -2.29 30.74 21.52
CA LYS A 370 -3.18 31.25 20.46
C LYS A 370 -4.55 30.57 20.50
N LEU A 371 -4.64 29.38 21.09
CA LEU A 371 -5.88 28.63 21.30
C LEU A 371 -6.73 29.19 22.45
N ILE A 372 -6.07 29.76 23.46
CA ILE A 372 -6.73 30.40 24.61
C ILE A 372 -6.20 31.83 24.78
N PRO A 373 -6.67 32.79 23.95
CA PRO A 373 -6.51 34.21 24.27
C PRO A 373 -7.21 34.53 25.60
N SER A 374 -6.80 35.59 26.28
CA SER A 374 -7.22 35.91 27.66
C SER A 374 -8.73 36.14 27.91
N ASN A 375 -9.57 36.06 26.87
CA ASN A 375 -11.02 36.30 26.87
C ASN A 375 -11.86 35.08 26.42
N GLN A 376 -11.46 33.86 26.80
CA GLN A 376 -12.26 32.62 26.78
C GLN A 376 -12.81 32.04 25.45
N GLU A 377 -12.79 32.76 24.32
CA GLU A 377 -13.18 32.18 23.03
C GLU A 377 -12.05 31.36 22.40
N GLN A 378 -12.27 30.06 22.21
CA GLN A 378 -11.31 29.18 21.54
C GLN A 378 -11.35 29.37 20.02
N ASN A 379 -10.20 29.69 19.44
CA ASN A 379 -10.09 29.77 17.99
C ASN A 379 -9.78 28.38 17.37
N VAL A 380 -10.83 27.67 16.94
CA VAL A 380 -10.73 26.37 16.25
C VAL A 380 -9.90 26.42 14.95
N GLU A 381 -9.82 27.59 14.29
CA GLU A 381 -8.98 27.76 13.09
C GLU A 381 -7.50 27.53 13.39
N VAL A 382 -7.06 27.79 14.64
CA VAL A 382 -5.69 27.50 15.06
C VAL A 382 -5.41 25.99 15.02
N LEU A 383 -6.31 25.13 15.53
CA LEU A 383 -6.16 23.67 15.41
C LEU A 383 -6.20 23.20 13.94
N MET A 384 -7.04 23.84 13.13
CA MET A 384 -7.12 23.56 11.69
C MET A 384 -5.88 24.03 10.91
N SER A 385 -5.07 24.92 11.48
CA SER A 385 -3.82 25.41 10.88
C SER A 385 -2.59 24.54 11.19
N LEU A 386 -2.67 23.61 12.14
CA LEU A 386 -1.53 22.81 12.61
C LEU A 386 -1.15 21.69 11.62
N PRO A 387 -0.01 21.79 10.90
CA PRO A 387 0.25 20.94 9.75
C PRO A 387 0.42 19.45 10.09
N LEU A 388 1.12 19.10 11.18
CA LEU A 388 1.31 17.69 11.55
C LEU A 388 -0.02 17.08 12.02
N LEU A 389 -0.78 17.78 12.87
CA LEU A 389 -2.11 17.33 13.30
C LEU A 389 -3.08 17.12 12.11
N GLN A 390 -3.09 18.05 11.15
CA GLN A 390 -3.89 17.88 9.93
C GLN A 390 -3.40 16.73 9.05
N SER A 391 -2.08 16.48 8.99
CA SER A 391 -1.51 15.35 8.24
C SER A 391 -1.84 14.00 8.88
N VAL A 392 -1.76 13.91 10.21
CA VAL A 392 -2.21 12.74 11.00
C VAL A 392 -3.69 12.47 10.75
N TYR A 393 -4.55 13.49 10.87
CA TYR A 393 -5.99 13.37 10.62
C TYR A 393 -6.29 12.90 9.19
N ALA A 394 -5.66 13.50 8.18
CA ALA A 394 -5.82 13.12 6.79
C ALA A 394 -5.36 11.67 6.51
N GLU A 395 -4.27 11.21 7.14
CA GLU A 395 -3.78 9.84 7.01
C GLU A 395 -4.71 8.83 7.71
N VAL A 396 -5.26 9.16 8.89
CA VAL A 396 -6.31 8.35 9.54
C VAL A 396 -7.54 8.25 8.66
N LEU A 397 -8.02 9.34 8.07
CA LEU A 397 -9.14 9.30 7.12
C LEU A 397 -8.79 8.48 5.85
N ARG A 398 -7.55 8.54 5.37
CA ARG A 398 -7.11 7.74 4.21
C ARG A 398 -7.10 6.23 4.52
N LEU A 399 -6.57 5.85 5.68
CA LEU A 399 -6.23 4.47 6.04
C LEU A 399 -7.34 3.74 6.81
N ARG A 400 -8.01 4.42 7.75
CA ARG A 400 -8.91 3.82 8.75
C ARG A 400 -10.40 4.06 8.48
N VAL A 401 -10.75 5.08 7.69
CA VAL A 401 -12.15 5.44 7.39
C VAL A 401 -12.51 5.15 5.94
N GLU A 402 -13.41 4.20 5.72
CA GLU A 402 -13.86 3.79 4.37
C GLU A 402 -15.27 4.32 4.06
N GLY A 403 -15.35 5.32 3.19
CA GLY A 403 -16.60 5.88 2.68
C GLY A 403 -16.94 5.42 1.26
N GLN A 404 -18.23 5.37 0.93
CA GLN A 404 -18.74 5.17 -0.44
C GLN A 404 -19.76 6.27 -0.76
N HIS A 405 -19.53 7.06 -1.81
CA HIS A 405 -20.58 7.96 -2.30
C HIS A 405 -21.55 7.15 -3.17
N VAL A 406 -22.83 7.20 -2.83
CA VAL A 406 -23.91 6.53 -3.55
C VAL A 406 -24.66 7.55 -4.40
N LEU A 407 -24.68 7.32 -5.71
CA LEU A 407 -25.25 8.19 -6.71
C LEU A 407 -26.27 7.41 -7.55
N CYS A 408 -27.29 8.10 -8.06
CA CYS A 408 -28.27 7.58 -9.00
C CYS A 408 -28.83 8.75 -9.81
N SER A 409 -29.06 8.58 -11.11
CA SER A 409 -29.98 9.45 -11.86
C SER A 409 -31.35 8.78 -11.88
N THR A 410 -32.42 9.55 -11.68
CA THR A 410 -33.82 9.06 -11.69
C THR A 410 -34.58 9.46 -12.97
N ARG A 411 -34.11 10.50 -13.67
CA ARG A 411 -34.76 11.10 -14.84
C ARG A 411 -34.27 10.49 -16.16
N GLU A 412 -32.95 10.54 -16.36
CA GLU A 412 -32.26 10.29 -17.63
C GLU A 412 -31.03 9.40 -17.43
N ASP A 413 -30.58 8.74 -18.49
CA ASP A 413 -29.28 8.08 -18.50
C ASP A 413 -28.19 9.17 -18.49
N PHE A 414 -27.17 9.03 -17.65
CA PHE A 414 -26.17 10.08 -17.46
C PHE A 414 -24.78 9.62 -17.89
N GLN A 415 -24.00 10.53 -18.48
CA GLN A 415 -22.70 10.22 -19.08
C GLN A 415 -21.53 10.79 -18.27
N LEU A 416 -20.56 9.97 -17.86
CA LEU A 416 -19.27 10.44 -17.31
C LEU A 416 -18.16 10.12 -18.31
N ASN A 417 -17.65 11.15 -19.00
CA ASN A 417 -16.63 11.01 -20.05
C ASN A 417 -17.03 9.96 -21.09
N GLU A 418 -16.34 8.83 -21.18
CA GLU A 418 -16.60 7.73 -22.11
C GLU A 418 -17.80 6.82 -21.72
N TRP A 419 -18.34 6.96 -20.51
CA TRP A 419 -19.30 6.01 -19.92
C TRP A 419 -20.74 6.51 -19.83
N ILE A 420 -21.72 5.71 -20.27
CA ILE A 420 -23.16 5.95 -20.08
C ILE A 420 -23.70 5.03 -18.96
N PHE A 421 -24.29 5.64 -17.93
CA PHE A 421 -24.93 4.96 -16.81
C PHE A 421 -26.46 5.02 -16.96
N PRO A 422 -27.16 3.87 -17.03
CA PRO A 422 -28.61 3.83 -17.11
C PRO A 422 -29.29 4.49 -15.91
N LYS A 423 -30.44 5.13 -16.14
CA LYS A 423 -31.28 5.67 -15.07
C LYS A 423 -31.78 4.58 -14.13
N ASN A 424 -31.97 4.95 -12.86
CA ASN A 424 -32.36 4.10 -11.74
C ASN A 424 -31.32 3.02 -11.35
N ASN A 425 -30.12 3.01 -11.93
CA ASN A 425 -29.01 2.19 -11.46
C ASN A 425 -28.15 2.93 -10.42
N LEU A 426 -27.73 2.18 -9.39
CA LEU A 426 -26.81 2.70 -8.38
C LEU A 426 -25.39 2.79 -8.95
N VAL A 427 -24.73 3.92 -8.69
CA VAL A 427 -23.33 4.19 -9.00
C VAL A 427 -22.60 4.50 -7.69
N LEU A 428 -21.56 3.72 -7.39
CA LEU A 428 -20.77 3.79 -6.16
C LEU A 428 -19.38 4.36 -6.44
N VAL A 429 -18.94 5.31 -5.63
CA VAL A 429 -17.57 5.83 -5.66
C VAL A 429 -16.88 5.42 -4.35
N PRO A 430 -16.15 4.28 -4.33
CA PRO A 430 -15.44 3.83 -3.14
C PRO A 430 -14.15 4.65 -2.92
N THR A 431 -14.07 5.33 -1.78
CA THR A 431 -12.91 6.17 -1.41
C THR A 431 -11.62 5.35 -1.28
N SER A 432 -11.70 4.15 -0.71
CA SER A 432 -10.62 3.16 -0.57
C SER A 432 -9.87 2.87 -1.87
N ALA A 433 -10.56 2.79 -3.02
CA ALA A 433 -9.93 2.52 -4.31
C ALA A 433 -9.00 3.66 -4.75
N ALA A 434 -9.33 4.91 -4.38
CA ALA A 434 -8.45 6.05 -4.56
C ALA A 434 -7.37 6.12 -3.46
N HIS A 435 -7.74 5.88 -2.19
CA HIS A 435 -6.87 5.95 -1.01
C HIS A 435 -5.76 4.88 -0.99
N MET A 436 -5.96 3.76 -1.69
CA MET A 436 -5.03 2.64 -1.84
C MET A 436 -4.45 2.54 -3.25
N ASN A 437 -4.44 3.64 -4.03
CA ASN A 437 -3.86 3.66 -5.36
C ASN A 437 -2.34 3.93 -5.30
N GLU A 438 -1.54 2.87 -5.41
CA GLU A 438 -0.08 2.95 -5.43
C GLU A 438 0.49 3.79 -6.57
N ASN A 439 -0.22 3.97 -7.68
CA ASN A 439 0.24 4.83 -8.78
C ASN A 439 0.16 6.33 -8.42
N PHE A 440 -0.63 6.69 -7.40
CA PHE A 440 -0.84 8.08 -6.98
C PHE A 440 -0.10 8.44 -5.69
N TRP A 441 -0.25 7.62 -4.63
CA TRP A 441 0.22 7.97 -3.29
C TRP A 441 1.72 7.72 -3.09
N ASN A 442 2.38 8.67 -2.44
CA ASN A 442 3.79 8.56 -2.08
C ASN A 442 3.98 7.45 -1.03
N THR A 443 4.89 6.52 -1.32
CA THR A 443 5.33 5.45 -0.43
C THR A 443 6.80 5.57 -0.04
N ARG A 444 7.47 6.67 -0.42
CA ARG A 444 8.91 6.92 -0.23
C ARG A 444 9.78 5.73 -0.68
N GLY A 445 9.53 5.25 -1.89
CA GLY A 445 10.22 4.08 -2.45
C GLY A 445 9.82 2.72 -1.86
N GLY A 446 8.72 2.66 -1.09
CA GLY A 446 8.26 1.44 -0.41
C GLY A 446 8.51 1.45 1.10
N GLN A 447 9.21 2.46 1.64
CA GLN A 447 9.44 2.62 3.09
C GLN A 447 8.13 2.84 3.88
N HIS A 448 7.13 3.45 3.26
CA HIS A 448 5.82 3.71 3.87
C HIS A 448 4.67 3.17 2.99
N PRO A 449 4.41 1.84 3.02
CA PRO A 449 3.30 1.21 2.31
C PRO A 449 1.93 1.87 2.58
N LEU A 450 0.97 1.70 1.68
CA LEU A 450 -0.34 2.38 1.77
C LEU A 450 -1.28 1.79 2.82
N ASP A 451 -1.03 0.57 3.27
CA ASP A 451 -1.70 -0.11 4.38
C ASP A 451 -1.04 0.16 5.74
N THR A 452 0.06 0.92 5.77
CA THR A 452 0.70 1.43 6.99
C THR A 452 0.38 2.89 7.24
N PHE A 453 0.34 3.29 8.51
CA PHE A 453 0.16 4.68 8.91
C PHE A 453 1.48 5.46 8.77
N TRP A 454 1.44 6.63 8.12
CA TRP A 454 2.58 7.53 8.01
C TRP A 454 2.14 8.97 8.30
N ALA A 455 2.44 9.47 9.50
CA ALA A 455 2.01 10.79 9.97
C ALA A 455 2.42 11.94 9.04
N ASP A 456 3.56 11.82 8.37
CA ASP A 456 4.10 12.88 7.51
C ASP A 456 3.61 12.77 6.05
N ARG A 457 2.71 11.83 5.71
CA ARG A 457 2.33 11.58 4.31
C ARG A 457 1.77 12.82 3.62
N PHE A 458 1.05 13.70 4.33
CA PHE A 458 0.50 14.95 3.78
C PHE A 458 1.40 16.17 4.01
N LEU A 459 2.52 16.01 4.73
CA LEU A 459 3.51 17.07 4.92
C LEU A 459 4.42 17.23 3.70
N VAL A 460 4.70 18.49 3.35
CA VAL A 460 5.68 18.85 2.32
C VAL A 460 6.79 19.65 3.01
N TYR A 461 7.96 19.05 3.12
CA TYR A 461 9.15 19.69 3.67
C TYR A 461 9.91 20.38 2.54
N PRO A 462 10.32 21.66 2.70
CA PRO A 462 11.06 22.40 1.67
C PRO A 462 12.36 21.69 1.24
N ASP A 463 13.09 21.13 2.22
CA ASP A 463 14.41 20.54 2.01
C ASP A 463 14.37 19.05 1.59
N ASP A 464 13.22 18.37 1.74
CA ASP A 464 13.02 17.01 1.24
C ASP A 464 12.19 17.03 -0.05
N SER A 465 12.90 17.03 -1.18
CA SER A 465 12.29 16.95 -2.51
C SER A 465 11.55 15.63 -2.77
N SER A 466 11.63 14.62 -1.89
CA SER A 466 10.82 13.38 -1.94
C SER A 466 9.53 13.43 -1.11
N SER A 467 9.32 14.48 -0.30
CA SER A 467 8.16 14.64 0.60
C SER A 467 6.85 14.99 -0.12
N GLY A 468 5.73 14.87 0.62
CA GLY A 468 4.37 15.14 0.15
C GLY A 468 3.56 13.90 -0.23
N PRO A 469 2.22 14.02 -0.36
CA PRO A 469 1.31 12.87 -0.45
C PRO A 469 1.29 12.18 -1.81
N LYS A 470 1.78 12.83 -2.86
CA LYS A 470 1.76 12.31 -4.24
C LYS A 470 3.13 11.83 -4.63
N LYS A 471 3.21 10.71 -5.37
CA LYS A 471 4.44 10.34 -6.08
C LYS A 471 4.81 11.48 -7.03
N LYS A 472 6.04 11.98 -6.91
CA LYS A 472 6.63 12.87 -7.91
C LYS A 472 7.06 12.02 -9.12
N PRO A 473 6.91 12.51 -10.35
CA PRO A 473 7.25 11.73 -11.54
C PRO A 473 8.76 11.46 -11.55
N LYS A 474 9.15 10.19 -11.41
CA LYS A 474 10.47 9.73 -11.85
C LYS A 474 10.47 9.63 -13.37
N ASN A 475 11.60 9.89 -14.01
CA ASN A 475 11.85 9.36 -15.35
C ASN A 475 11.61 7.84 -15.34
N ASN A 476 10.97 7.36 -16.40
CA ASN A 476 10.20 6.12 -16.44
C ASN A 476 10.85 4.91 -15.78
N LEU A 477 10.07 4.21 -14.94
CA LEU A 477 10.10 2.74 -14.87
C LEU A 477 8.75 2.19 -14.37
N GLY A 478 7.87 1.86 -15.32
CA GLY A 478 6.82 0.84 -15.16
C GLY A 478 5.54 1.21 -14.39
N LEU A 479 4.47 1.49 -15.14
CA LEU A 479 3.11 1.11 -14.73
C LEU A 479 3.06 -0.42 -14.51
N VAL A 480 2.32 -0.88 -13.48
CA VAL A 480 2.10 -2.30 -13.21
C VAL A 480 0.58 -2.59 -13.18
N SER A 481 0.21 -3.76 -13.72
CA SER A 481 -1.14 -4.16 -14.15
C SER A 481 -1.58 -3.48 -15.46
N ILE A 482 -2.35 -4.09 -16.36
CA ILE A 482 -2.54 -5.53 -16.58
C ILE A 482 -1.37 -6.02 -17.43
N THR A 483 -0.90 -7.24 -17.20
CA THR A 483 0.03 -7.88 -18.13
C THR A 483 -0.12 -9.39 -18.10
N VAL A 484 -0.59 -9.92 -19.23
CA VAL A 484 0.33 -10.70 -20.06
C VAL A 484 0.57 -9.96 -21.38
N THR A 485 1.78 -10.13 -21.94
CA THR A 485 2.33 -9.41 -23.11
C THR A 485 2.55 -7.88 -22.95
N THR A 486 3.21 -7.47 -21.86
CA THR A 486 3.85 -6.13 -21.70
C THR A 486 5.23 -6.27 -21.08
N LYS A 487 5.37 -6.92 -19.91
CA LYS A 487 6.65 -7.41 -19.37
C LYS A 487 7.32 -8.43 -20.29
N PHE A 488 6.53 -9.33 -20.91
CA PHE A 488 7.05 -10.25 -21.91
C PHE A 488 7.49 -9.54 -23.19
N LYS A 489 6.70 -8.55 -23.66
CA LYS A 489 7.11 -7.68 -24.78
C LYS A 489 8.36 -6.88 -24.44
N TRP A 490 8.51 -6.42 -23.20
CA TRP A 490 9.75 -5.78 -22.73
C TRP A 490 10.94 -6.75 -22.81
N ALA A 491 10.82 -7.98 -22.31
CA ALA A 491 11.91 -8.96 -22.36
C ALA A 491 12.33 -9.30 -23.80
N ILE A 492 11.37 -9.55 -24.72
CA ILE A 492 11.66 -9.72 -26.15
C ILE A 492 12.29 -8.46 -26.76
N ASN A 493 11.77 -7.27 -26.44
CA ASN A 493 12.24 -6.01 -27.03
C ASN A 493 13.54 -5.47 -26.38
N THR A 494 14.15 -6.20 -25.44
CA THR A 494 15.39 -5.80 -24.73
C THR A 494 16.44 -6.91 -24.69
N ASP A 495 16.39 -7.82 -25.67
CA ASP A 495 17.40 -8.86 -25.92
C ASP A 495 17.70 -9.75 -24.70
N GLN A 496 16.66 -10.01 -23.89
CA GLN A 496 16.77 -10.85 -22.71
C GLN A 496 16.71 -12.35 -23.08
N PRO A 497 17.34 -13.24 -22.28
CA PRO A 497 17.30 -14.70 -22.52
C PRO A 497 15.88 -15.25 -22.29
N VAL A 498 15.08 -15.24 -23.33
CA VAL A 498 13.64 -15.59 -23.31
C VAL A 498 13.41 -16.90 -24.05
N ALA A 499 12.68 -17.82 -23.43
CA ALA A 499 12.33 -19.11 -24.04
C ALA A 499 11.69 -18.93 -25.45
N PRO A 500 12.01 -19.80 -26.42
CA PRO A 500 11.45 -19.72 -27.76
C PRO A 500 9.99 -20.23 -27.80
N ASN A 501 9.32 -19.97 -28.93
CA ASN A 501 7.96 -20.48 -29.23
C ASN A 501 6.85 -20.01 -28.28
N HIS A 502 6.88 -18.74 -27.85
CA HIS A 502 5.78 -18.11 -27.11
C HIS A 502 4.46 -18.12 -27.89
N ASN A 503 3.38 -18.51 -27.22
CA ASN A 503 2.02 -18.45 -27.73
C ASN A 503 1.25 -17.28 -27.10
N PHE A 504 0.55 -16.50 -27.94
CA PHE A 504 -0.23 -15.34 -27.49
C PHE A 504 -1.31 -15.64 -26.43
N LEU A 505 -1.95 -16.82 -26.49
CA LEU A 505 -3.04 -17.20 -25.57
C LEU A 505 -2.57 -18.03 -24.37
N LEU A 506 -1.45 -18.75 -24.51
CA LEU A 506 -0.99 -19.78 -23.57
C LEU A 506 0.47 -19.60 -23.11
N GLY A 507 1.09 -18.45 -23.37
CA GLY A 507 2.49 -18.21 -23.02
C GLY A 507 3.40 -19.33 -23.55
N HIS A 508 4.24 -19.89 -22.67
CA HIS A 508 5.07 -21.05 -22.95
C HIS A 508 4.44 -22.37 -22.51
N LEU A 509 3.15 -22.44 -22.16
CA LEU A 509 2.53 -23.72 -21.75
C LEU A 509 2.58 -24.76 -22.87
N LEU A 510 2.47 -24.35 -24.14
CA LEU A 510 2.66 -25.25 -25.30
C LEU A 510 4.12 -25.66 -25.49
N TYR A 511 5.07 -24.76 -25.22
CA TYR A 511 6.50 -25.07 -25.27
C TYR A 511 6.90 -26.03 -24.15
N LEU A 512 6.43 -25.80 -22.92
CA LEU A 512 6.58 -26.70 -21.78
C LEU A 512 5.93 -28.07 -22.02
N LYS A 513 4.78 -28.13 -22.69
CA LYS A 513 4.14 -29.40 -23.05
C LYS A 513 5.09 -30.33 -23.84
N ARG A 514 5.89 -29.79 -24.77
CA ARG A 514 6.89 -30.59 -25.53
C ARG A 514 7.89 -31.29 -24.60
N PHE A 515 8.34 -30.63 -23.53
CA PHE A 515 9.23 -31.26 -22.53
C PHE A 515 8.45 -32.20 -21.61
N SER A 516 7.24 -31.81 -21.18
CA SER A 516 6.37 -32.66 -20.35
C SER A 516 6.01 -33.98 -21.01
N ASP A 517 5.83 -34.01 -22.33
CA ASP A 517 5.50 -35.23 -23.09
C ASP A 517 6.69 -36.21 -23.19
N ASN A 518 7.93 -35.73 -22.97
CA ASN A 518 9.13 -36.56 -22.91
C ASN A 518 9.43 -37.10 -21.49
N LEU A 519 8.72 -36.61 -20.47
CA LEU A 519 8.93 -37.00 -19.07
C LEU A 519 7.98 -38.14 -18.67
N PRO A 520 8.42 -39.10 -17.83
CA PRO A 520 7.53 -40.14 -17.31
C PRO A 520 6.32 -39.57 -16.55
N ASN A 521 5.18 -40.27 -16.63
CA ASN A 521 3.99 -39.90 -15.85
C ASN A 521 4.31 -39.80 -14.35
N GLY A 522 4.12 -38.61 -13.78
CA GLY A 522 4.44 -38.32 -12.38
C GLY A 522 5.84 -37.75 -12.12
N ALA A 523 6.64 -37.50 -13.16
CA ALA A 523 7.88 -36.74 -13.04
C ALA A 523 7.63 -35.27 -12.63
N HIS A 524 8.54 -34.71 -11.85
CA HIS A 524 8.40 -33.35 -11.33
C HIS A 524 8.70 -32.28 -12.41
N PHE A 525 7.90 -31.21 -12.44
CA PHE A 525 7.94 -30.20 -13.51
C PHE A 525 9.30 -29.52 -13.69
N GLN A 526 10.14 -29.48 -12.65
CA GLN A 526 11.46 -28.84 -12.69
C GLN A 526 12.46 -29.52 -13.62
N TYR A 527 12.25 -30.79 -13.98
CA TYR A 527 13.10 -31.46 -14.98
C TYR A 527 13.03 -30.73 -16.33
N MET A 528 11.85 -30.22 -16.73
CA MET A 528 11.68 -29.43 -17.95
C MET A 528 12.57 -28.19 -17.98
N PHE A 529 12.83 -27.54 -16.85
CA PHE A 529 13.71 -26.36 -16.82
C PHE A 529 15.18 -26.72 -17.06
N GLY A 530 15.61 -27.90 -16.63
CA GLY A 530 16.94 -28.43 -16.96
C GLY A 530 17.06 -28.78 -18.44
N ASP A 531 16.00 -29.31 -19.03
CA ASP A 531 15.97 -29.66 -20.46
C ASP A 531 15.90 -28.42 -21.36
N ILE A 532 15.11 -27.40 -20.99
CA ILE A 532 15.09 -26.08 -21.67
C ILE A 532 16.46 -25.39 -21.58
N TYR A 533 17.13 -25.44 -20.43
CA TYR A 533 18.48 -24.93 -20.27
C TYR A 533 19.44 -25.62 -21.26
N ARG A 534 19.42 -26.95 -21.33
CA ARG A 534 20.27 -27.71 -22.26
C ARG A 534 19.90 -27.51 -23.74
N GLU A 535 18.65 -27.22 -24.08
CA GLU A 535 18.25 -26.98 -25.48
C GLU A 535 18.56 -25.56 -25.96
N SER A 536 18.51 -24.54 -25.09
CA SER A 536 18.47 -23.14 -25.56
C SER A 536 19.21 -22.10 -24.73
N PHE A 537 19.76 -22.43 -23.55
CA PHE A 537 20.36 -21.44 -22.63
C PHE A 537 21.65 -21.90 -21.93
N GLN A 538 22.39 -22.86 -22.52
CA GLN A 538 23.58 -23.46 -21.90
C GLN A 538 24.59 -22.40 -21.41
N ASP A 539 24.84 -21.38 -22.23
CA ASP A 539 25.87 -20.38 -21.98
C ASP A 539 25.45 -19.32 -20.92
N GLY A 540 24.16 -18.99 -20.83
CA GLY A 540 23.67 -17.90 -19.97
C GLY A 540 23.27 -18.32 -18.55
N GLY A 541 22.64 -19.48 -18.39
CA GLY A 541 22.24 -19.98 -17.07
C GLY A 541 21.10 -19.22 -16.37
N ILE A 542 20.54 -18.17 -16.96
CA ILE A 542 19.28 -17.52 -16.54
C ILE A 542 18.37 -17.43 -17.77
N PHE A 543 17.07 -17.74 -17.63
CA PHE A 543 16.09 -17.50 -18.70
C PHE A 543 14.67 -17.20 -18.20
N TYR A 544 13.85 -16.62 -19.06
CA TYR A 544 12.47 -16.23 -18.75
C TYR A 544 11.42 -17.09 -19.47
N LEU A 545 10.35 -17.43 -18.74
CA LEU A 545 9.17 -18.14 -19.21
C LEU A 545 7.91 -17.33 -18.87
N ASP A 546 7.14 -16.93 -19.88
CA ASP A 546 5.76 -16.47 -19.69
C ASP A 546 4.84 -17.67 -19.40
N MET A 547 4.22 -17.71 -18.23
CA MET A 547 3.39 -18.82 -17.74
C MET A 547 1.88 -18.56 -17.86
N TRP A 548 1.46 -17.61 -18.70
CA TRP A 548 0.05 -17.25 -18.89
C TRP A 548 -0.85 -18.44 -19.25
N PRO A 549 -2.07 -18.57 -18.69
CA PRO A 549 -2.68 -17.70 -17.67
C PRO A 549 -2.41 -18.13 -16.22
N LEU A 550 -1.49 -19.07 -15.98
CA LEU A 550 -1.29 -19.70 -14.67
C LEU A 550 -0.49 -18.83 -13.69
N SER A 551 0.54 -18.14 -14.17
CA SER A 551 1.44 -17.32 -13.36
C SER A 551 1.94 -16.10 -14.15
N PRO A 552 2.31 -15.00 -13.45
CA PRO A 552 3.18 -13.97 -14.03
C PRO A 552 4.51 -14.54 -14.57
N LEU A 553 5.26 -13.68 -15.26
CA LEU A 553 6.59 -13.99 -15.82
C LEU A 553 7.46 -14.74 -14.78
N PHE A 554 7.97 -15.88 -15.20
CA PHE A 554 8.78 -16.78 -14.40
C PHE A 554 10.25 -16.65 -14.83
N GLN A 555 11.17 -16.56 -13.89
CA GLN A 555 12.61 -16.49 -14.14
C GLN A 555 13.26 -17.77 -13.61
N ALA A 556 13.68 -18.64 -14.53
CA ALA A 556 14.46 -19.82 -14.19
C ALA A 556 15.93 -19.39 -13.99
N VAL A 557 16.50 -19.77 -12.85
CA VAL A 557 17.92 -19.56 -12.53
C VAL A 557 18.58 -20.92 -12.42
N VAL A 558 19.58 -21.17 -13.24
CA VAL A 558 20.25 -22.47 -13.39
C VAL A 558 21.77 -22.34 -13.16
N SER A 559 22.33 -21.17 -13.48
CA SER A 559 23.66 -20.71 -13.06
C SER A 559 23.85 -20.85 -11.53
N PRO A 560 24.90 -21.54 -11.06
CA PRO A 560 25.27 -21.55 -9.65
C PRO A 560 25.58 -20.15 -9.11
N ASN A 561 26.28 -19.32 -9.89
CA ASN A 561 26.67 -17.96 -9.49
C ASN A 561 25.44 -17.05 -9.29
N ALA A 562 24.51 -17.08 -10.25
CA ALA A 562 23.27 -16.34 -10.15
C ALA A 562 22.35 -16.89 -9.05
N ALA A 563 22.38 -18.21 -8.80
CA ALA A 563 21.62 -18.83 -7.72
C ALA A 563 22.14 -18.40 -6.33
N ILE A 564 23.47 -18.42 -6.11
CA ILE A 564 24.11 -17.88 -4.90
C ILE A 564 23.73 -16.40 -4.73
N THR A 565 23.81 -15.62 -5.80
CA THR A 565 23.45 -14.19 -5.77
C THR A 565 21.98 -13.99 -5.41
N ALA A 566 21.06 -14.75 -6.02
CA ALA A 566 19.63 -14.64 -5.77
C ALA A 566 19.17 -15.14 -4.40
N THR A 567 19.91 -16.06 -3.78
CA THR A 567 19.48 -16.76 -2.57
C THR A 567 20.24 -16.39 -1.30
N GLN A 568 21.48 -15.92 -1.42
CA GLN A 568 22.42 -15.69 -0.31
C GLN A 568 22.99 -14.26 -0.29
N THR A 569 23.70 -13.81 -1.33
CA THR A 569 24.50 -12.57 -1.25
C THR A 569 23.71 -11.29 -1.49
N ASN A 570 22.56 -11.36 -2.18
CA ASN A 570 21.68 -10.21 -2.40
C ASN A 570 20.55 -10.19 -1.36
N PRO A 571 20.64 -9.42 -0.24
CA PRO A 571 19.67 -9.48 0.86
C PRO A 571 18.25 -9.08 0.43
N LYS A 572 18.14 -8.16 -0.54
CA LYS A 572 16.85 -7.74 -1.14
C LYS A 572 16.11 -8.93 -1.77
N LEU A 573 16.83 -9.84 -2.45
CA LEU A 573 16.23 -11.05 -3.03
C LEU A 573 16.12 -12.19 -2.01
N ALA A 574 17.12 -12.36 -1.14
CA ALA A 574 17.18 -13.47 -0.19
C ALA A 574 16.00 -13.48 0.79
N CYS A 575 15.62 -12.31 1.32
CA CYS A 575 14.53 -12.16 2.29
C CYS A 575 13.11 -12.30 1.68
N LYS A 576 12.87 -11.82 0.46
CA LYS A 576 11.50 -11.73 -0.09
C LYS A 576 11.05 -13.04 -0.78
N LYS A 577 10.14 -13.77 -0.12
CA LYS A 577 9.46 -14.96 -0.67
C LYS A 577 8.34 -14.59 -1.68
N PRO A 578 8.01 -15.45 -2.65
CA PRO A 578 6.91 -15.22 -3.61
C PRO A 578 5.54 -15.04 -2.95
N ASP A 579 4.73 -14.10 -3.46
CA ASP A 579 3.42 -13.77 -2.87
C ASP A 579 2.34 -14.87 -3.06
N LEU A 580 2.61 -15.87 -3.92
CA LEU A 580 1.79 -17.08 -4.11
C LEU A 580 2.06 -18.16 -3.03
N LEU A 581 3.24 -18.14 -2.41
CA LEU A 581 3.71 -19.18 -1.48
C LEU A 581 2.81 -19.39 -0.25
N PRO A 582 2.23 -18.36 0.39
CA PRO A 582 1.29 -18.54 1.51
C PRO A 582 0.04 -19.35 1.10
N GLN A 583 -0.41 -19.23 -0.15
CA GLN A 583 -1.60 -19.95 -0.64
C GLN A 583 -1.30 -21.44 -0.83
N LEU A 584 -0.10 -21.75 -1.33
CA LEU A 584 0.38 -23.12 -1.52
C LEU A 584 0.62 -23.85 -0.19
N PHE A 585 1.21 -23.18 0.80
CA PHE A 585 1.58 -23.80 2.08
C PHE A 585 0.44 -23.86 3.10
N LYS A 586 -0.58 -22.99 2.99
CA LYS A 586 -1.71 -22.92 3.94
C LYS A 586 -2.45 -24.25 4.16
N PRO A 587 -2.71 -25.12 3.15
CA PRO A 587 -3.29 -26.44 3.40
C PRO A 587 -2.37 -27.37 4.18
N LEU A 588 -1.05 -27.27 4.00
CA LEU A 588 -0.04 -28.16 4.58
C LEU A 588 0.29 -27.77 6.02
N ALA A 589 0.73 -26.52 6.25
CA ALA A 589 1.19 -26.02 7.54
C ALA A 589 0.18 -25.13 8.29
N GLY A 590 -0.87 -24.65 7.61
CA GLY A 590 -1.59 -23.45 8.05
C GLY A 590 -0.78 -22.18 7.75
N GLY A 591 -1.17 -21.03 8.31
CA GLY A 591 -0.40 -19.79 8.14
C GLY A 591 -0.94 -18.60 8.95
N PRO A 592 -0.12 -17.57 9.19
CA PRO A 592 1.30 -17.49 8.83
C PRO A 592 2.19 -18.42 9.68
N ASN A 593 3.36 -18.77 9.14
CA ASN A 593 4.40 -19.65 9.69
C ASN A 593 5.81 -19.17 9.21
N LEU A 594 6.91 -19.77 9.69
CA LEU A 594 8.30 -19.35 9.34
C LEU A 594 8.62 -19.30 7.83
N PHE A 595 7.85 -19.98 7.00
CA PHE A 595 8.09 -20.03 5.55
C PHE A 595 7.41 -18.89 4.79
N ASP A 596 6.35 -18.30 5.35
CA ASP A 596 5.50 -17.30 4.69
C ASP A 596 5.25 -16.00 5.51
N MET A 597 5.76 -15.90 6.74
CA MET A 597 5.60 -14.72 7.60
C MET A 597 6.49 -13.52 7.19
N PRO A 598 6.07 -12.27 7.49
CA PRO A 598 6.86 -11.07 7.19
C PRO A 598 8.20 -11.03 7.92
N GLU A 599 9.22 -10.38 7.34
CA GLU A 599 10.60 -10.34 7.86
C GLU A 599 10.70 -9.85 9.32
N SER A 600 9.88 -8.86 9.71
CA SER A 600 9.81 -8.32 11.07
C SER A 600 9.36 -9.34 12.11
N GLU A 601 8.43 -10.23 11.75
CA GLU A 601 7.99 -11.33 12.61
C GLU A 601 8.91 -12.54 12.48
N TRP A 602 9.45 -12.80 11.28
CA TRP A 602 10.33 -13.92 10.99
C TRP A 602 11.62 -13.87 11.79
N LYS A 603 12.30 -12.71 11.80
CA LYS A 603 13.65 -12.55 12.37
C LYS A 603 13.78 -13.01 13.85
N PRO A 604 12.92 -12.57 14.80
CA PRO A 604 13.03 -13.03 16.19
C PRO A 604 12.78 -14.53 16.33
N TRP A 605 11.78 -15.08 15.63
CA TRP A 605 11.48 -16.52 15.69
C TRP A 605 12.57 -17.36 15.01
N ARG A 606 13.11 -16.95 13.86
CA ARG A 606 14.24 -17.62 13.20
C ARG A 606 15.47 -17.71 14.12
N ALA A 607 15.73 -16.68 14.93
CA ALA A 607 16.82 -16.65 15.90
C ALA A 607 16.57 -17.52 17.15
N ILE A 608 15.32 -17.87 17.45
CA ILE A 608 14.96 -18.89 18.46
C ILE A 608 15.12 -20.28 17.85
N PHE A 609 14.54 -20.51 16.67
CA PHE A 609 14.55 -21.80 16.01
C PHE A 609 15.91 -22.22 15.45
N SER A 610 16.81 -21.29 15.09
CA SER A 610 18.20 -21.62 14.68
C SER A 610 18.93 -22.45 15.74
N LYS A 611 18.70 -22.15 17.02
CA LYS A 611 19.28 -22.86 18.16
C LYS A 611 18.80 -24.31 18.28
N CYS A 612 17.64 -24.63 17.70
CA CYS A 612 17.14 -26.01 17.61
C CYS A 612 17.99 -26.89 16.66
N PHE A 613 18.73 -26.26 15.75
CA PHE A 613 19.40 -26.91 14.62
C PHE A 613 20.93 -26.78 14.68
N SER A 614 21.51 -26.50 15.85
CA SER A 614 22.97 -26.58 16.05
C SER A 614 23.44 -28.02 16.17
N SER A 615 24.69 -28.29 15.78
CA SER A 615 25.33 -29.61 15.96
C SER A 615 25.22 -30.12 17.40
N GLU A 616 25.53 -29.28 18.39
CA GLU A 616 25.44 -29.63 19.81
C GLU A 616 24.02 -30.08 20.20
N GLN A 617 23.00 -29.35 19.75
CA GLN A 617 21.61 -29.68 20.03
C GLN A 617 21.20 -31.01 19.40
N PHE A 618 21.68 -31.29 18.19
CA PHE A 618 21.37 -32.52 17.46
C PHE A 618 21.95 -33.78 18.13
N LEU A 619 23.15 -33.69 18.72
CA LEU A 619 23.78 -34.81 19.44
C LEU A 619 22.91 -35.29 20.63
N HIS A 620 22.17 -34.40 21.29
CA HIS A 620 21.24 -34.79 22.36
C HIS A 620 20.01 -35.57 21.87
N LEU A 621 19.68 -35.48 20.58
CA LEU A 621 18.55 -36.19 19.98
C LEU A 621 18.92 -37.61 19.53
N VAL A 622 20.22 -37.91 19.40
CA VAL A 622 20.75 -39.20 18.90
C VAL A 622 20.13 -40.43 19.58
N PRO A 623 19.88 -40.49 20.91
CA PRO A 623 19.21 -41.64 21.51
C PRO A 623 17.79 -41.90 20.97
N GLY A 624 17.04 -40.83 20.68
CA GLY A 624 15.74 -40.92 20.03
C GLY A 624 15.83 -41.33 18.57
N ILE A 625 16.83 -40.80 17.85
CA ILE A 625 17.13 -41.15 16.45
C ILE A 625 17.46 -42.65 16.33
N VAL A 626 18.43 -43.13 17.12
CA VAL A 626 18.86 -44.55 17.16
C VAL A 626 17.66 -45.47 17.44
N LYS A 627 16.80 -45.13 18.40
CA LYS A 627 15.58 -45.91 18.69
C LYS A 627 14.66 -46.03 17.46
N GLN A 628 14.39 -44.94 16.75
CA GLN A 628 13.52 -44.99 15.56
C GLN A 628 14.20 -45.69 14.38
N THR A 629 15.50 -45.49 14.19
CA THR A 629 16.28 -46.17 13.15
C THR A 629 16.32 -47.68 13.36
N LEU A 630 16.38 -48.17 14.60
CA LEU A 630 16.31 -49.60 14.89
C LEU A 630 14.97 -50.23 14.47
N VAL A 631 13.84 -49.52 14.66
CA VAL A 631 12.52 -49.96 14.18
C VAL A 631 12.50 -50.05 12.65
N TYR A 632 13.11 -49.08 11.97
CA TYR A 632 13.22 -49.06 10.52
C TYR A 632 14.11 -50.21 10.00
N CYS A 633 15.30 -50.41 10.59
CA CYS A 633 16.19 -51.52 10.27
C CYS A 633 15.50 -52.87 10.44
N GLU A 634 14.72 -53.07 11.51
CA GLU A 634 13.99 -54.31 11.71
C GLU A 634 12.83 -54.48 10.73
N THR A 635 12.15 -53.39 10.35
CA THR A 635 11.12 -53.42 9.29
C THR A 635 11.72 -53.84 7.94
N LEU A 636 12.91 -53.33 7.57
CA LEU A 636 13.63 -53.77 6.37
C LEU A 636 14.09 -55.23 6.46
N ARG A 637 14.54 -55.69 7.64
CA ARG A 637 14.88 -57.12 7.87
C ARG A 637 13.66 -58.02 7.81
N GLU A 638 12.50 -57.59 8.30
CA GLU A 638 11.24 -58.33 8.18
C GLU A 638 10.86 -58.55 6.72
N HIS A 639 10.96 -57.52 5.87
CA HIS A 639 10.75 -57.65 4.43
C HIS A 639 11.80 -58.55 3.78
N SER A 640 13.09 -58.38 4.12
CA SER A 640 14.16 -59.25 3.62
C SER A 640 13.96 -60.73 4.03
N ARG A 641 13.42 -61.01 5.22
CA ARG A 641 13.10 -62.37 5.70
C ARG A 641 11.86 -62.95 5.03
N LYS A 642 10.89 -62.13 4.63
CA LYS A 642 9.71 -62.54 3.84
C LYS A 642 10.03 -62.76 2.36
N GLY A 643 11.03 -62.05 1.83
CA GLY A 643 11.32 -62.01 0.41
C GLY A 643 10.25 -61.28 -0.41
N ASP A 644 9.48 -60.37 0.21
CA ASP A 644 8.38 -59.65 -0.44
C ASP A 644 8.82 -58.32 -1.09
N MET A 645 8.17 -57.96 -2.19
CA MET A 645 8.34 -56.65 -2.83
C MET A 645 7.48 -55.61 -2.10
N PHE A 646 8.09 -54.50 -1.67
CA PHE A 646 7.42 -53.45 -0.92
C PHE A 646 7.85 -52.05 -1.38
N PHE A 647 7.03 -51.06 -1.03
CA PHE A 647 7.24 -49.64 -1.34
C PHE A 647 8.18 -48.99 -0.33
N LEU A 648 9.45 -48.84 -0.73
CA LEU A 648 10.51 -48.25 0.10
C LEU A 648 10.21 -46.79 0.47
N ASP A 649 9.62 -46.01 -0.45
CA ASP A 649 9.20 -44.62 -0.22
C ASP A 649 8.23 -44.51 0.96
N THR A 650 7.16 -45.32 0.96
CA THR A 650 6.11 -45.28 1.98
C THR A 650 6.63 -45.78 3.33
N THR A 651 7.55 -46.75 3.31
CA THR A 651 8.19 -47.30 4.51
C THR A 651 9.15 -46.27 5.14
N THR A 652 9.98 -45.64 4.31
CA THR A 652 10.94 -44.61 4.74
C THR A 652 10.24 -43.35 5.22
N LEU A 653 9.13 -42.96 4.58
CA LEU A 653 8.33 -41.79 4.96
C LEU A 653 7.69 -41.98 6.35
N ARG A 654 7.21 -43.19 6.66
CA ARG A 654 6.73 -43.52 8.00
C ARG A 654 7.85 -43.50 9.05
N PHE A 655 9.06 -43.92 8.69
CA PHE A 655 10.25 -43.77 9.55
C PHE A 655 10.60 -42.29 9.80
N THR A 656 10.64 -41.44 8.78
CA THR A 656 10.96 -40.01 8.97
C THR A 656 9.87 -39.26 9.72
N MET A 657 8.60 -39.68 9.63
CA MET A 657 7.52 -39.20 10.49
C MET A 657 7.77 -39.52 11.97
N ASP A 658 8.09 -40.77 12.31
CA ASP A 658 8.41 -41.16 13.70
C ASP A 658 9.67 -40.44 14.23
N LEU A 659 10.69 -40.31 13.38
CA LEU A 659 11.92 -39.57 13.67
C LEU A 659 11.61 -38.12 14.06
N ILE A 660 10.74 -37.45 13.28
CA ILE A 660 10.32 -36.07 13.50
C ILE A 660 9.35 -35.92 14.68
N GLY A 661 8.46 -36.89 14.89
CA GLY A 661 7.71 -36.99 16.13
C GLY A 661 8.65 -36.94 17.34
N LYS A 662 9.75 -37.70 17.29
CA LYS A 662 10.69 -37.73 18.41
C LYS A 662 11.57 -36.48 18.52
N THR A 663 12.04 -35.88 17.42
CA THR A 663 12.92 -34.71 17.47
C THR A 663 12.19 -33.37 17.64
N ILE A 664 10.94 -33.26 17.19
CA ILE A 664 10.17 -32.01 17.19
C ILE A 664 9.13 -31.98 18.31
N LEU A 665 8.33 -33.05 18.46
CA LEU A 665 7.27 -33.16 19.46
C LEU A 665 7.72 -33.83 20.76
N ASN A 666 8.92 -34.44 20.80
CA ASN A 666 9.34 -35.38 21.85
C ASN A 666 8.38 -36.56 22.04
N SER A 667 7.67 -36.96 20.98
CA SER A 667 6.56 -37.91 20.98
C SER A 667 6.89 -39.17 20.19
N GLU A 668 6.35 -40.32 20.60
CA GLU A 668 6.49 -41.58 19.87
C GLU A 668 5.19 -41.84 19.09
N LEU A 669 5.17 -41.51 17.79
CA LEU A 669 3.94 -41.54 16.98
C LEU A 669 3.51 -42.97 16.62
N GLY A 670 4.45 -43.91 16.51
CA GLY A 670 4.19 -45.30 16.12
C GLY A 670 3.89 -45.47 14.62
N ALA A 671 4.19 -44.46 13.81
CA ALA A 671 3.80 -44.37 12.41
C ALA A 671 4.41 -45.48 11.54
N GLN A 672 5.59 -46.02 11.90
CA GLN A 672 6.20 -47.18 11.23
C GLN A 672 5.43 -48.49 11.38
N ARG A 673 4.70 -48.67 12.49
CA ARG A 673 4.03 -49.94 12.83
C ARG A 673 2.51 -49.90 12.71
N GLY A 674 1.91 -48.73 12.47
CA GLY A 674 0.45 -48.62 12.33
C GLY A 674 -0.03 -47.22 11.93
N TYR A 675 -1.34 -47.03 12.07
CA TYR A 675 -2.00 -45.75 11.81
C TYR A 675 -1.67 -44.72 12.90
N ASN A 676 -1.26 -43.53 12.51
CA ASN A 676 -1.13 -42.38 13.39
C ASN A 676 -1.82 -41.16 12.75
N THR A 677 -2.73 -40.52 13.49
CA THR A 677 -3.57 -39.42 12.96
C THR A 677 -2.76 -38.27 12.35
N LEU A 678 -1.64 -37.85 12.96
CA LEU A 678 -0.80 -36.79 12.42
C LEU A 678 -0.09 -37.22 11.13
N ALA A 679 0.57 -38.38 11.15
CA ALA A 679 1.31 -38.89 10.00
C ALA A 679 0.39 -39.19 8.81
N ASP A 680 -0.69 -39.95 9.04
CA ASP A 680 -1.62 -40.36 7.98
C ASP A 680 -2.43 -39.16 7.42
N CYS A 681 -2.80 -38.16 8.24
CA CYS A 681 -3.41 -36.95 7.71
C CYS A 681 -2.42 -36.07 6.93
N MET A 682 -1.15 -36.00 7.30
CA MET A 682 -0.14 -35.26 6.54
C MET A 682 0.17 -35.94 5.19
N ILE A 683 0.36 -37.27 5.18
CA ILE A 683 0.52 -38.07 3.95
C ILE A 683 -0.70 -37.90 3.03
N SER A 684 -1.89 -37.97 3.61
CA SER A 684 -3.14 -37.70 2.89
C SER A 684 -3.15 -36.29 2.31
N GLN A 685 -2.74 -35.27 3.07
CA GLN A 685 -2.73 -33.87 2.64
C GLN A 685 -1.82 -33.62 1.43
N ILE A 686 -0.63 -34.24 1.42
CA ILE A 686 0.33 -34.13 0.31
C ILE A 686 -0.22 -34.81 -0.94
N ARG A 687 -0.78 -36.02 -0.81
CA ARG A 687 -1.45 -36.71 -1.92
C ARG A 687 -2.62 -35.90 -2.49
N TRP A 688 -3.38 -35.22 -1.63
CA TRP A 688 -4.48 -34.33 -2.03
C TRP A 688 -4.03 -32.97 -2.58
N GLN A 689 -2.78 -32.54 -2.35
CA GLN A 689 -2.23 -31.35 -3.01
C GLN A 689 -1.99 -31.56 -4.51
N GLN A 690 -1.61 -32.79 -4.91
CA GLN A 690 -1.15 -33.14 -6.26
C GLN A 690 -0.04 -32.18 -6.77
N PRO A 691 1.21 -32.31 -6.28
CA PRO A 691 2.31 -31.41 -6.68
C PRO A 691 2.57 -31.37 -8.20
N ASN A 692 2.36 -32.49 -8.91
CA ASN A 692 2.46 -32.55 -10.37
C ASN A 692 1.24 -31.97 -11.09
N GLY A 693 0.15 -31.68 -10.37
CA GLY A 693 -1.06 -31.05 -10.86
C GLY A 693 -0.88 -29.56 -11.17
N ASP A 694 0.17 -28.91 -10.66
CA ASP A 694 0.43 -27.47 -10.84
C ASP A 694 0.68 -27.07 -12.32
N ILE A 695 1.03 -28.02 -13.20
CA ILE A 695 1.09 -27.79 -14.66
C ILE A 695 -0.31 -27.87 -15.31
N ASN A 696 -1.21 -28.69 -14.75
CA ASN A 696 -2.56 -28.91 -15.29
C ASN A 696 -3.60 -28.19 -14.42
N PRO A 697 -4.04 -26.96 -14.77
CA PRO A 697 -4.97 -26.17 -13.95
C PRO A 697 -6.32 -26.84 -13.69
N LEU A 698 -6.72 -27.82 -14.52
CA LEU A 698 -7.96 -28.57 -14.31
C LEU A 698 -7.89 -29.51 -13.09
N SER A 699 -6.69 -29.92 -12.66
CA SER A 699 -6.48 -30.70 -11.43
C SER A 699 -6.96 -29.96 -10.16
N LEU A 700 -6.93 -28.62 -10.20
CA LEU A 700 -7.35 -27.76 -9.09
C LEU A 700 -8.88 -27.79 -8.86
N ILE A 701 -9.66 -28.26 -9.84
CA ILE A 701 -11.14 -28.31 -9.83
C ILE A 701 -11.67 -29.60 -9.16
N HIS A 702 -10.85 -30.27 -8.36
CA HIS A 702 -11.23 -31.50 -7.66
C HIS A 702 -12.02 -31.21 -6.36
N ILE A 703 -13.35 -31.14 -6.41
CA ILE A 703 -14.20 -30.75 -5.26
C ILE A 703 -13.90 -31.54 -3.95
N PRO A 704 -13.71 -32.89 -3.95
CA PRO A 704 -13.36 -33.64 -2.75
C PRO A 704 -12.06 -33.18 -2.06
N ARG A 705 -11.14 -32.54 -2.81
CA ARG A 705 -9.87 -32.01 -2.29
C ARG A 705 -10.10 -31.04 -1.15
N PHE A 706 -11.04 -30.10 -1.29
CA PHE A 706 -11.30 -29.09 -0.26
C PHE A 706 -11.84 -29.70 1.04
N SER A 707 -12.73 -30.69 0.93
CA SER A 707 -13.28 -31.41 2.08
C SER A 707 -12.20 -32.21 2.82
N MET A 708 -11.34 -32.92 2.09
CA MET A 708 -10.21 -33.66 2.68
C MET A 708 -9.16 -32.73 3.27
N GLN A 709 -8.83 -31.62 2.58
CA GLN A 709 -7.90 -30.61 3.09
C GLN A 709 -8.37 -29.99 4.41
N TRP A 710 -9.65 -29.67 4.51
CA TRP A 710 -10.27 -29.18 5.75
C TRP A 710 -10.27 -30.23 6.86
N TRP A 711 -10.65 -31.48 6.53
CA TRP A 711 -10.69 -32.59 7.49
C TRP A 711 -9.31 -32.90 8.07
N ASN A 712 -8.32 -33.18 7.20
CA ASN A 712 -6.94 -33.45 7.59
C ASN A 712 -6.34 -32.27 8.37
N GLY A 713 -6.57 -31.04 7.91
CA GLY A 713 -6.13 -29.82 8.60
C GLY A 713 -6.65 -29.76 10.04
N ARG A 714 -7.96 -30.01 10.23
CA ARG A 714 -8.58 -30.04 11.56
C ARG A 714 -8.04 -31.17 12.44
N GLN A 715 -7.81 -32.37 11.89
CA GLN A 715 -7.23 -33.49 12.63
C GLN A 715 -5.79 -33.19 13.08
N MET A 716 -4.96 -32.63 12.20
CA MET A 716 -3.58 -32.24 12.53
C MET A 716 -3.54 -31.10 13.56
N ASP A 717 -4.37 -30.06 13.42
CA ASP A 717 -4.47 -28.97 14.40
C ASP A 717 -4.91 -29.47 15.78
N GLN A 718 -5.83 -30.44 15.84
CA GLN A 718 -6.27 -31.05 17.09
C GLN A 718 -5.16 -31.91 17.72
N TYR A 719 -4.48 -32.75 16.94
CA TYR A 719 -3.41 -33.62 17.43
C TYR A 719 -2.22 -32.80 17.97
N VAL A 720 -1.70 -31.88 17.15
CA VAL A 720 -0.57 -31.01 17.53
C VAL A 720 -0.95 -30.11 18.70
N GLY A 721 -2.18 -29.56 18.70
CA GLY A 721 -2.67 -28.76 19.83
C GLY A 721 -2.72 -29.54 21.14
N SER A 722 -3.22 -30.78 21.12
CA SER A 722 -3.28 -31.64 22.32
C SER A 722 -1.89 -31.98 22.84
N GLU A 723 -0.91 -32.16 21.95
CA GLU A 723 0.47 -32.45 22.35
C GLU A 723 1.17 -31.22 22.95
N ILE A 724 0.91 -30.02 22.42
CA ILE A 724 1.35 -28.75 23.05
C ILE A 724 0.74 -28.60 24.45
N ASP A 725 -0.56 -28.83 24.60
CA ASP A 725 -1.25 -28.71 25.89
C ASP A 725 -0.69 -29.72 26.92
N ARG A 726 -0.39 -30.95 26.49
CA ARG A 726 0.28 -31.98 27.30
C ARG A 726 1.68 -31.54 27.74
N ARG A 727 2.55 -31.12 26.81
CA ARG A 727 3.93 -30.69 27.13
C ARG A 727 3.94 -29.44 28.01
N PHE A 728 3.03 -28.48 27.80
CA PHE A 728 2.87 -27.31 28.68
C PHE A 728 2.45 -27.70 30.10
N SER A 729 1.52 -28.65 30.24
CA SER A 729 1.09 -29.17 31.55
C SER A 729 2.24 -29.86 32.30
N GLU A 730 3.08 -30.62 31.59
CA GLU A 730 4.29 -31.26 32.14
C GLU A 730 5.33 -30.21 32.59
N TYR A 731 5.60 -29.21 31.76
CA TYR A 731 6.53 -28.11 32.07
C TYR A 731 6.08 -27.33 33.32
N CYS A 732 4.79 -26.98 33.41
CA CYS A 732 4.22 -26.31 34.58
C CYS A 732 4.24 -27.18 35.84
N SER A 733 4.17 -28.50 35.71
CA SER A 733 4.19 -29.45 36.84
C SER A 733 5.61 -29.72 37.35
N ASN A 734 6.65 -29.61 36.51
CA ASN A 734 8.03 -29.81 36.92
C ASN A 734 9.03 -28.95 36.10
N PRO A 735 9.16 -27.64 36.42
CA PRO A 735 10.02 -26.72 35.65
C PRO A 735 11.52 -27.09 35.64
N ASN A 736 11.96 -27.94 36.57
CA ASN A 736 13.36 -28.39 36.65
C ASN A 736 13.65 -29.67 35.83
N SER A 737 12.64 -30.47 35.43
CA SER A 737 12.87 -31.67 34.61
C SER A 737 13.24 -31.35 33.17
N ASP A 738 12.67 -30.29 32.59
CA ASP A 738 12.88 -29.94 31.17
C ASP A 738 14.23 -29.26 30.88
N LYS A 739 15.10 -29.02 31.88
CA LYS A 739 16.51 -28.63 31.64
C LYS A 739 17.30 -29.66 30.82
N LYS A 740 16.78 -30.89 30.69
CA LYS A 740 17.35 -31.96 29.85
C LYS A 740 16.60 -32.18 28.52
N ASN A 741 15.36 -31.71 28.38
CA ASN A 741 14.55 -31.94 27.19
C ASN A 741 14.74 -30.81 26.19
N LYS A 742 15.06 -31.21 24.95
CA LYS A 742 15.72 -30.36 23.95
C LYS A 742 15.00 -30.36 22.59
N ALA A 743 13.79 -30.90 22.52
CA ALA A 743 12.98 -30.92 21.31
C ALA A 743 12.42 -29.52 20.98
N ILE A 744 12.01 -29.31 19.72
CA ILE A 744 11.55 -28.00 19.23
C ILE A 744 10.33 -27.49 20.01
N ILE A 745 9.39 -28.36 20.37
CA ILE A 745 8.22 -28.00 21.17
C ILE A 745 8.59 -27.48 22.57
N ASP A 746 9.64 -28.02 23.17
CA ASP A 746 10.10 -27.66 24.52
C ASP A 746 10.79 -26.29 24.50
N LEU A 747 11.63 -26.05 23.49
CA LEU A 747 12.28 -24.77 23.26
C LEU A 747 11.28 -23.66 22.89
N LEU A 748 10.20 -23.99 22.17
CA LEU A 748 9.09 -23.08 21.91
C LEU A 748 8.41 -22.62 23.20
N LEU A 749 8.11 -23.56 24.11
CA LEU A 749 7.51 -23.24 25.42
C LEU A 749 8.48 -22.44 26.31
N GLN A 750 9.77 -22.79 26.33
CA GLN A 750 10.81 -22.05 27.07
C GLN A 750 11.05 -20.64 26.52
N ALA A 751 10.88 -20.41 25.21
CA ALA A 751 11.00 -19.08 24.61
C ALA A 751 9.75 -18.21 24.89
N TYR A 752 8.59 -18.83 25.11
CA TYR A 752 7.35 -18.15 25.44
C TYR A 752 7.24 -17.78 26.93
N ILE A 753 7.76 -18.61 27.84
CA ILE A 753 7.68 -18.43 29.29
C ILE A 753 9.01 -17.83 29.80
N PRO A 754 9.07 -16.53 30.17
CA PRO A 754 10.32 -15.88 30.53
C PRO A 754 10.96 -16.47 31.80
N LYS A 755 12.29 -16.62 31.78
CA LYS A 755 13.08 -16.90 32.99
C LYS A 755 13.04 -15.66 33.91
N GLY A 756 12.17 -15.69 34.93
CA GLY A 756 12.03 -14.60 35.90
C GLY A 756 10.64 -14.41 36.51
N ALA A 757 9.63 -15.18 36.07
CA ALA A 757 8.28 -15.12 36.66
C ALA A 757 8.19 -15.86 38.02
N GLU A 758 8.92 -15.38 39.03
CA GLU A 758 8.73 -15.80 40.43
C GLU A 758 7.59 -15.04 41.14
N SER A 759 6.96 -14.07 40.46
CA SER A 759 5.88 -13.25 40.99
C SER A 759 4.49 -13.59 40.42
N SER A 760 3.60 -14.03 41.31
CA SER A 760 2.13 -14.08 41.20
C SER A 760 1.48 -14.94 40.09
N THR A 761 0.89 -16.05 40.53
CA THR A 761 -0.04 -16.97 39.84
C THR A 761 0.55 -17.85 38.72
N PRO A 762 0.56 -19.20 38.87
CA PRO A 762 0.92 -20.09 37.76
C PRO A 762 -0.15 -20.02 36.66
N LEU A 763 0.30 -19.86 35.41
CA LEU A 763 -0.55 -19.90 34.22
C LEU A 763 -1.23 -21.29 34.13
N ARG A 764 -2.54 -21.33 34.37
CA ARG A 764 -3.33 -22.57 34.30
C ARG A 764 -3.60 -23.05 32.87
N GLU A 765 -3.57 -22.14 31.89
CA GLU A 765 -3.84 -22.42 30.49
C GLU A 765 -2.86 -21.64 29.59
N LEU A 766 -2.59 -22.17 28.41
CA LEU A 766 -1.70 -21.56 27.41
C LEU A 766 -2.46 -20.50 26.60
N ASP A 767 -1.83 -19.34 26.32
CA ASP A 767 -2.46 -18.31 25.49
C ASP A 767 -2.91 -18.87 24.14
N ARG A 768 -4.14 -18.52 23.76
CA ARG A 768 -4.80 -19.02 22.56
C ARG A 768 -4.08 -18.60 21.27
N ASN A 769 -3.48 -17.41 21.23
CA ASN A 769 -2.78 -16.93 20.04
C ASN A 769 -1.43 -17.63 19.89
N PHE A 770 -0.66 -17.73 20.98
CA PHE A 770 0.59 -18.48 21.00
C PHE A 770 0.38 -19.97 20.71
N ARG A 771 -0.65 -20.61 21.29
CA ARG A 771 -1.01 -22.01 20.99
C ARG A 771 -1.28 -22.20 19.50
N LEU A 772 -2.05 -21.31 18.88
CA LEU A 772 -2.35 -21.36 17.45
C LEU A 772 -1.12 -21.09 16.56
N PHE A 773 -0.22 -20.21 17.01
CA PHE A 773 1.08 -19.98 16.39
C PHE A 773 1.97 -21.24 16.45
N ALA A 774 2.15 -21.83 17.63
CA ALA A 774 2.96 -23.02 17.86
C ALA A 774 2.48 -24.22 17.03
N ILE A 775 1.16 -24.44 16.92
CA ILE A 775 0.57 -25.47 16.04
C ILE A 775 1.05 -25.30 14.59
N ARG A 776 1.05 -24.08 14.05
CA ARG A 776 1.44 -23.80 12.66
C ARG A 776 2.93 -24.01 12.42
N GLN A 777 3.78 -23.59 13.36
CA GLN A 777 5.23 -23.81 13.25
C GLN A 777 5.56 -25.31 13.31
N ILE A 778 4.95 -26.04 14.24
CA ILE A 778 5.16 -27.49 14.35
C ILE A 778 4.65 -28.21 13.11
N ARG A 779 3.46 -27.88 12.58
CA ARG A 779 2.96 -28.43 11.32
C ARG A 779 3.89 -28.15 10.14
N LEU A 780 4.51 -26.97 10.07
CA LEU A 780 5.51 -26.63 9.05
C LEU A 780 6.72 -27.57 9.14
N PHE A 781 7.32 -27.74 10.33
CA PHE A 781 8.50 -28.60 10.46
C PHE A 781 8.18 -30.08 10.24
N VAL A 782 7.00 -30.54 10.70
CA VAL A 782 6.50 -31.89 10.38
C VAL A 782 6.43 -32.07 8.87
N PHE A 783 5.80 -31.14 8.15
CA PHE A 783 5.73 -31.18 6.69
C PHE A 783 7.13 -31.20 6.03
N ALA A 784 7.97 -30.19 6.32
CA ALA A 784 9.17 -29.95 5.54
C ALA A 784 10.33 -30.93 5.85
N GLY A 785 10.35 -31.55 7.04
CA GLY A 785 11.39 -32.51 7.41
C GLY A 785 11.18 -33.94 6.90
N HIS A 786 9.93 -34.44 6.83
CA HIS A 786 9.69 -35.88 6.66
C HIS A 786 9.90 -36.35 5.21
N ASP A 787 9.30 -35.64 4.26
CA ASP A 787 9.24 -36.06 2.84
C ASP A 787 10.60 -35.87 2.14
N SER A 788 11.28 -34.76 2.44
CA SER A 788 12.61 -34.42 1.93
C SER A 788 13.69 -35.41 2.38
N THR A 789 13.72 -35.72 3.69
CA THR A 789 14.63 -36.71 4.28
C THR A 789 14.35 -38.12 3.73
N SER A 790 13.07 -38.49 3.62
CA SER A 790 12.67 -39.81 3.09
C SER A 790 13.12 -40.00 1.64
N SER A 791 12.85 -39.00 0.79
CA SER A 791 13.25 -39.00 -0.62
C SER A 791 14.77 -39.12 -0.77
N THR A 792 15.54 -38.38 0.05
CA THR A 792 17.01 -38.44 0.04
C THR A 792 17.52 -39.84 0.40
N ILE A 793 16.98 -40.47 1.46
CA ILE A 793 17.36 -41.84 1.86
C ILE A 793 17.02 -42.85 0.75
N CYS A 794 15.85 -42.73 0.11
CA CYS A 794 15.45 -43.60 -0.99
C CYS A 794 16.40 -43.48 -2.19
N TYR A 795 16.78 -42.26 -2.59
CA TYR A 795 17.75 -42.06 -3.67
C TYR A 795 19.17 -42.49 -3.28
N CYS A 796 19.58 -42.33 -2.02
CA CYS A 796 20.87 -42.85 -1.52
C CYS A 796 20.93 -44.38 -1.71
N PHE A 797 19.91 -45.10 -1.25
CA PHE A 797 19.84 -46.55 -1.41
C PHE A 797 19.75 -46.99 -2.88
N HIS A 798 19.00 -46.25 -3.72
CA HIS A 798 18.94 -46.51 -5.15
C HIS A 798 20.33 -46.38 -5.81
N LEU A 799 21.03 -45.26 -5.60
CA LEU A 799 22.37 -45.03 -6.16
C LEU A 799 23.40 -46.04 -5.64
N LEU A 800 23.39 -46.35 -4.35
CA LEU A 800 24.28 -47.36 -3.76
C LEU A 800 24.00 -48.77 -4.31
N SER A 801 22.75 -49.10 -4.64
CA SER A 801 22.40 -50.39 -5.27
C SER A 801 22.95 -50.52 -6.70
N GLN A 802 23.17 -49.39 -7.40
CA GLN A 802 23.73 -49.34 -8.75
C GLN A 802 25.26 -49.19 -8.77
N ASN A 803 25.89 -48.85 -7.64
CA ASN A 803 27.33 -48.61 -7.54
C ASN A 803 27.95 -49.47 -6.41
N PRO A 804 28.18 -50.77 -6.66
CA PRO A 804 28.67 -51.71 -5.64
C PRO A 804 30.01 -51.32 -5.01
N ASP A 805 30.92 -50.73 -5.79
CA ASP A 805 32.24 -50.30 -5.30
C ASP A 805 32.12 -49.12 -4.30
N THR A 806 31.27 -48.14 -4.62
CA THR A 806 30.91 -47.04 -3.70
C THR A 806 30.28 -47.57 -2.42
N LEU A 807 29.41 -48.57 -2.51
CA LEU A 807 28.81 -49.23 -1.35
C LEU A 807 29.84 -50.02 -0.52
N ALA A 808 30.81 -50.67 -1.16
CA ALA A 808 31.90 -51.34 -0.48
C ALA A 808 32.81 -50.33 0.26
N GLN A 809 33.17 -49.21 -0.38
CA GLN A 809 33.97 -48.15 0.22
C GLN A 809 33.24 -47.48 1.41
N LEU A 810 31.94 -47.19 1.29
CA LEU A 810 31.12 -46.66 2.37
C LEU A 810 31.03 -47.65 3.56
N ARG A 811 30.89 -48.95 3.29
CA ARG A 811 30.93 -49.98 4.34
C ARG A 811 32.31 -50.10 5.00
N ALA A 812 33.39 -49.90 4.26
CA ALA A 812 34.75 -49.88 4.81
C ALA A 812 34.97 -48.67 5.74
N GLU A 813 34.45 -47.48 5.38
CA GLU A 813 34.43 -46.32 6.29
C GLU A 813 33.63 -46.63 7.56
N HIS A 814 32.41 -47.14 7.42
CA HIS A 814 31.57 -47.53 8.56
C HIS A 814 32.29 -48.54 9.47
N GLN A 815 32.97 -49.55 8.90
CA GLN A 815 33.74 -50.54 9.64
C GLN A 815 34.98 -49.94 10.33
N SER A 816 35.60 -48.90 9.75
CA SER A 816 36.73 -48.20 10.38
C SER A 816 36.30 -47.34 11.57
N VAL A 817 35.08 -46.81 11.57
CA VAL A 817 34.57 -45.91 12.63
C VAL A 817 33.81 -46.68 13.73
N TYR A 818 32.99 -47.65 13.34
CA TYR A 818 32.13 -48.43 14.25
C TYR A 818 32.65 -49.86 14.52
N GLY A 819 33.77 -50.25 13.91
CA GLY A 819 34.26 -51.63 13.98
C GLY A 819 33.46 -52.60 13.11
N SER A 820 33.84 -53.88 13.14
CA SER A 820 33.26 -54.93 12.29
C SER A 820 31.90 -55.46 12.74
N ASP A 821 31.51 -55.25 14.01
CA ASP A 821 30.21 -55.69 14.52
C ASP A 821 29.14 -54.60 14.39
N VAL A 822 28.34 -54.72 13.32
CA VAL A 822 27.20 -53.85 13.02
C VAL A 822 26.11 -53.87 14.11
N LEU A 823 26.03 -54.93 14.94
CA LEU A 823 25.09 -54.98 16.06
C LEU A 823 25.53 -54.11 17.24
N SER A 824 26.83 -53.78 17.34
CA SER A 824 27.38 -52.90 18.38
C SER A 824 27.19 -51.40 18.09
N THR A 825 27.03 -51.01 16.82
CA THR A 825 26.90 -49.62 16.37
C THR A 825 25.85 -48.79 17.13
N PRO A 826 24.64 -49.28 17.46
CA PRO A 826 23.67 -48.53 18.26
C PRO A 826 24.20 -48.19 19.65
N SER A 827 24.86 -49.13 20.32
CA SER A 827 25.45 -48.94 21.65
C SER A 827 26.62 -47.95 21.60
N GLN A 828 27.44 -48.02 20.55
CA GLN A 828 28.52 -47.06 20.32
C GLN A 828 27.98 -45.65 20.11
N LEU A 829 27.00 -45.44 19.23
CA LEU A 829 26.36 -44.13 19.00
C LEU A 829 25.65 -43.58 20.24
N LEU A 830 25.11 -44.43 21.10
CA LEU A 830 24.56 -44.03 22.40
C LEU A 830 25.64 -43.60 23.39
N SER A 831 26.81 -44.26 23.37
CA SER A 831 27.95 -43.94 24.25
C SER A 831 28.77 -42.73 23.78
N ASN A 832 28.91 -42.55 22.47
CA ASN A 832 29.63 -41.45 21.84
C ASN A 832 28.89 -40.96 20.57
N PRO A 833 27.90 -40.06 20.72
CA PRO A 833 27.15 -39.50 19.59
C PRO A 833 27.99 -38.79 18.53
N SER A 834 29.22 -38.32 18.85
CA SER A 834 30.04 -37.56 17.89
C SER A 834 30.54 -38.40 16.71
N LEU A 835 30.60 -39.74 16.86
CA LEU A 835 31.04 -40.67 15.80
C LEU A 835 30.20 -40.53 14.51
N ALA A 836 28.96 -40.04 14.62
CA ALA A 836 28.12 -39.75 13.47
C ALA A 836 28.71 -38.66 12.54
N ASN A 837 29.59 -37.81 13.04
CA ASN A 837 30.28 -36.77 12.28
C ASN A 837 31.57 -37.27 11.61
N ASP A 838 32.11 -38.41 12.04
CA ASP A 838 33.40 -38.96 11.58
C ASP A 838 33.27 -39.78 10.27
N LEU A 839 32.23 -39.52 9.48
CA LEU A 839 31.89 -40.22 8.23
C LEU A 839 31.98 -39.31 6.98
N PRO A 840 33.18 -38.85 6.59
CA PRO A 840 33.35 -37.90 5.48
C PRO A 840 32.93 -38.47 4.11
N TYR A 841 33.16 -39.75 3.82
CA TYR A 841 32.79 -40.38 2.55
C TYR A 841 31.28 -40.63 2.48
N THR A 842 30.67 -41.11 3.57
CA THR A 842 29.20 -41.22 3.69
C THR A 842 28.54 -39.85 3.50
N THR A 843 29.11 -38.80 4.09
CA THR A 843 28.68 -37.41 3.89
C THR A 843 28.82 -36.98 2.43
N ALA A 844 29.88 -37.39 1.73
CA ALA A 844 30.05 -37.12 0.30
C ALA A 844 28.99 -37.84 -0.55
N VAL A 845 28.66 -39.11 -0.25
CA VAL A 845 27.59 -39.88 -0.93
C VAL A 845 26.22 -39.22 -0.72
N ILE A 846 25.92 -38.73 0.48
CA ILE A 846 24.67 -38.00 0.76
C ILE A 846 24.63 -36.67 -0.03
N LYS A 847 25.74 -35.91 -0.05
CA LYS A 847 25.83 -34.66 -0.82
C LYS A 847 25.70 -34.88 -2.32
N GLU A 848 26.30 -35.94 -2.87
CA GLU A 848 26.18 -36.30 -4.28
C GLU A 848 24.75 -36.74 -4.62
N THR A 849 24.10 -37.48 -3.73
CA THR A 849 22.67 -37.81 -3.89
C THR A 849 21.80 -36.55 -3.92
N LEU A 850 22.04 -35.59 -3.03
CA LEU A 850 21.33 -34.30 -3.01
C LEU A 850 21.64 -33.43 -4.24
N ARG A 851 22.84 -33.53 -4.82
CA ARG A 851 23.21 -32.85 -6.07
C ARG A 851 22.45 -33.42 -7.28
N LEU A 852 22.31 -34.74 -7.35
CA LEU A 852 21.63 -35.44 -8.44
C LEU A 852 20.09 -35.43 -8.31
N PHE A 853 19.58 -35.50 -7.08
CA PHE A 853 18.16 -35.63 -6.73
C PHE A 853 17.80 -34.69 -5.55
N PRO A 854 17.85 -33.36 -5.76
CA PRO A 854 17.49 -32.40 -4.72
C PRO A 854 15.97 -32.49 -4.42
N PRO A 855 15.56 -32.59 -3.15
CA PRO A 855 14.14 -32.76 -2.79
C PRO A 855 13.30 -31.48 -2.93
N ALA A 856 13.94 -30.31 -3.04
CA ALA A 856 13.26 -29.00 -3.14
C ALA A 856 14.18 -27.96 -3.80
N SER A 857 13.61 -26.80 -4.15
CA SER A 857 14.30 -25.73 -4.89
C SER A 857 14.05 -24.34 -4.28
N ALA A 858 14.94 -23.38 -4.54
CA ALA A 858 14.75 -22.01 -4.06
C ALA A 858 13.74 -21.26 -4.92
N SER A 859 12.64 -20.79 -4.33
CA SER A 859 11.84 -19.72 -4.94
C SER A 859 12.05 -18.38 -4.24
N ARG A 860 12.07 -17.28 -5.00
CA ARG A 860 12.22 -15.90 -4.53
C ARG A 860 11.35 -14.96 -5.36
N GLN A 861 10.90 -13.87 -4.74
CA GLN A 861 10.17 -12.82 -5.46
C GLN A 861 11.16 -11.83 -6.08
N GLY A 862 11.12 -11.65 -7.39
CA GLY A 862 11.91 -10.62 -8.05
C GLY A 862 11.35 -9.21 -7.78
N MET A 863 12.23 -8.23 -7.61
CA MET A 863 11.88 -6.88 -7.12
C MET A 863 12.27 -5.77 -8.11
N PRO A 864 11.52 -4.64 -8.15
CA PRO A 864 11.84 -3.48 -8.98
C PRO A 864 13.25 -2.93 -8.71
N GLY A 865 14.05 -2.77 -9.78
CA GLY A 865 15.41 -2.20 -9.69
C GLY A 865 16.41 -3.12 -8.99
N VAL A 866 16.18 -4.44 -9.05
CA VAL A 866 17.16 -5.44 -8.66
C VAL A 866 17.42 -6.35 -9.86
N GLU A 867 18.68 -6.60 -10.15
CA GLU A 867 19.18 -7.35 -11.30
C GLU A 867 19.95 -8.58 -10.82
N LEU A 868 20.03 -9.59 -11.68
CA LEU A 868 21.02 -10.66 -11.61
C LEU A 868 21.94 -10.53 -12.82
N ILE A 869 23.15 -11.06 -12.72
CA ILE A 869 24.04 -11.21 -13.87
C ILE A 869 24.08 -12.70 -14.18
N ASP A 870 23.89 -13.04 -15.46
CA ASP A 870 23.97 -14.41 -15.97
C ASP A 870 25.43 -14.81 -16.25
N ASP A 871 25.72 -16.07 -16.57
CA ASP A 871 27.11 -16.52 -16.72
C ASP A 871 27.82 -15.92 -17.97
N ASN A 872 27.06 -15.35 -18.92
CA ASN A 872 27.56 -14.57 -20.06
C ASN A 872 27.80 -13.08 -19.73
N GLY A 873 27.50 -12.63 -18.51
CA GLY A 873 27.54 -11.22 -18.13
C GLY A 873 26.27 -10.43 -18.51
N THR A 874 25.23 -11.09 -19.01
CA THR A 874 23.94 -10.47 -19.34
C THR A 874 23.25 -10.00 -18.06
N ILE A 875 22.93 -8.70 -18.00
CA ILE A 875 22.10 -8.15 -16.93
C ILE A 875 20.66 -8.62 -17.14
N CYS A 876 20.14 -9.35 -16.15
CA CYS A 876 18.82 -9.97 -16.11
C CYS A 876 17.93 -9.33 -15.00
N PRO A 877 17.14 -8.29 -15.34
CA PRO A 877 16.29 -7.58 -14.38
C PRO A 877 15.15 -8.42 -13.81
N THR A 878 14.86 -8.22 -12.53
CA THR A 878 14.03 -9.18 -11.76
C THR A 878 12.59 -8.70 -11.54
N ASN A 879 12.23 -7.55 -12.12
CA ASN A 879 11.07 -6.73 -11.78
C ASN A 879 9.72 -7.47 -11.75
N GLY A 880 9.35 -8.04 -10.59
CA GLY A 880 8.10 -8.77 -10.39
C GLY A 880 7.98 -10.04 -11.24
N ALA A 881 9.09 -10.78 -11.39
CA ALA A 881 9.08 -12.17 -11.84
C ALA A 881 9.09 -13.13 -10.65
N VAL A 882 8.45 -14.30 -10.78
CA VAL A 882 8.60 -15.39 -9.80
C VAL A 882 9.86 -16.16 -10.17
N LYS A 883 10.85 -16.20 -9.28
CA LYS A 883 12.10 -16.92 -9.52
C LYS A 883 12.01 -18.34 -9.00
N ASN A 884 12.60 -19.29 -9.72
CA ASN A 884 12.90 -20.62 -9.19
C ASN A 884 14.32 -21.03 -9.62
N SER A 885 15.16 -21.41 -8.65
CA SER A 885 16.52 -21.91 -8.94
C SER A 885 16.50 -23.43 -9.17
N SER A 886 16.74 -23.88 -10.39
CA SER A 886 16.83 -25.31 -10.70
C SER A 886 18.28 -25.79 -10.54
N GLN A 887 18.54 -26.59 -9.51
CA GLN A 887 19.88 -27.07 -9.18
C GLN A 887 20.47 -28.07 -10.21
N ARG A 888 19.65 -28.61 -11.13
CA ARG A 888 20.07 -29.75 -11.97
C ARG A 888 20.83 -29.36 -13.25
N GLY A 889 20.71 -28.13 -13.75
CA GLY A 889 21.37 -27.74 -15.00
C GLY A 889 22.86 -27.42 -14.86
N GLY A 890 23.24 -26.64 -13.84
CA GLY A 890 24.66 -26.40 -13.50
C GLY A 890 25.38 -27.62 -12.88
N SER A 891 24.76 -28.81 -12.92
CA SER A 891 25.28 -30.05 -12.32
C SER A 891 25.81 -31.06 -13.35
N SER A 892 25.65 -30.79 -14.64
CA SER A 892 26.13 -31.65 -15.73
C SER A 892 27.47 -31.22 -16.35
N ASP A 893 28.13 -30.21 -15.77
CA ASP A 893 29.45 -29.73 -16.21
C ASP A 893 30.58 -30.56 -15.56
N PRO A 894 31.43 -31.27 -16.34
CA PRO A 894 32.47 -32.13 -15.80
C PRO A 894 33.67 -31.39 -15.17
N ASP A 895 33.86 -30.09 -15.43
CA ASP A 895 35.08 -29.37 -15.01
C ASP A 895 35.09 -28.87 -13.54
N MET A 896 34.02 -29.11 -12.77
CA MET A 896 33.92 -28.72 -11.35
C MET A 896 34.79 -29.54 -10.37
N THR A 897 35.84 -30.23 -10.83
CA THR A 897 36.67 -31.14 -10.03
C THR A 897 37.88 -30.49 -9.32
N SER A 898 38.04 -29.16 -9.40
CA SER A 898 39.32 -28.47 -9.13
C SER A 898 39.43 -27.64 -7.84
N ILE A 899 38.76 -27.99 -6.73
CA ILE A 899 39.00 -27.36 -5.41
C ILE A 899 39.43 -28.40 -4.36
N ARG A 900 40.75 -28.53 -4.17
CA ARG A 900 41.37 -29.36 -3.11
C ARG A 900 41.35 -28.66 -1.74
N GLY A 901 40.72 -29.32 -0.77
CA GLY A 901 41.24 -29.47 0.60
C GLY A 901 40.99 -28.37 1.64
N LYS A 902 40.17 -28.68 2.66
CA LYS A 902 40.53 -28.72 4.10
C LYS A 902 39.37 -29.32 4.93
N GLY A 903 39.69 -29.81 6.13
CA GLY A 903 38.90 -30.76 6.92
C GLY A 903 37.62 -30.24 7.60
N PRO A 904 36.98 -31.08 8.45
CA PRO A 904 35.62 -30.86 8.95
C PRO A 904 35.56 -29.84 10.09
N GLY A 905 34.61 -28.92 10.00
CA GLY A 905 34.24 -27.95 11.02
C GLY A 905 32.89 -27.33 10.67
N ASP A 906 32.04 -27.17 11.69
CA ASP A 906 30.74 -26.49 11.73
C ASP A 906 29.62 -26.94 10.78
N LEU A 907 28.64 -27.64 11.38
CA LEU A 907 27.34 -28.01 10.81
C LEU A 907 26.22 -27.39 11.67
N SER A 908 25.75 -26.19 11.36
CA SER A 908 24.69 -25.54 12.16
C SER A 908 23.73 -24.61 11.40
N SER A 909 23.25 -25.03 10.23
CA SER A 909 22.13 -24.37 9.55
C SER A 909 21.22 -25.33 8.80
N MET A 910 20.17 -25.82 9.48
CA MET A 910 18.93 -26.19 8.77
C MET A 910 18.19 -24.91 8.36
N ASP A 911 18.57 -24.35 7.21
CA ASP A 911 17.57 -23.73 6.35
C ASP A 911 16.76 -24.87 5.71
N LEU A 912 15.44 -24.89 5.93
CA LEU A 912 14.61 -26.00 5.46
C LEU A 912 14.54 -26.04 3.93
N GLY A 913 15.30 -26.97 3.34
CA GLY A 913 15.14 -27.48 1.99
C GLY A 913 15.60 -26.57 0.85
N ILE A 914 16.40 -25.52 1.09
CA ILE A 914 16.77 -24.56 0.05
C ILE A 914 18.24 -24.10 0.20
N ALA A 915 19.02 -24.31 -0.88
CA ALA A 915 20.40 -23.86 -1.11
C ALA A 915 21.53 -24.59 -0.32
N LEU A 916 22.22 -25.51 -1.02
CA LEU A 916 23.55 -26.01 -0.63
C LEU A 916 24.66 -25.09 -1.18
N VAL A 917 24.96 -23.98 -0.50
CA VAL A 917 26.29 -23.35 -0.46
C VAL A 917 26.50 -22.77 0.95
N ARG A 918 27.71 -22.94 1.50
CA ARG A 918 28.15 -22.66 2.88
C ARG A 918 27.59 -21.40 3.57
N GLU A 919 27.25 -21.56 4.85
CA GLU A 919 27.65 -20.61 5.89
C GLU A 919 29.14 -20.81 6.23
N SER A 920 29.81 -19.74 6.65
CA SER A 920 31.06 -19.82 7.42
C SER A 920 31.21 -18.56 8.29
N GLU A 921 30.96 -18.70 9.58
CA GLU A 921 31.45 -17.74 10.59
C GLU A 921 32.93 -18.05 10.90
N VAL A 922 33.69 -17.05 11.38
CA VAL A 922 35.08 -17.24 11.84
C VAL A 922 35.31 -16.49 13.15
N PRO A 923 35.51 -17.20 14.28
CA PRO A 923 36.00 -16.63 15.53
C PRO A 923 37.50 -16.88 15.76
N MET A 924 38.13 -16.03 16.59
CA MET A 924 39.57 -16.00 16.88
C MET A 924 40.07 -17.08 17.87
N ALA A 925 41.29 -17.62 17.67
CA ALA A 925 42.35 -17.76 18.71
C ALA A 925 43.68 -18.37 18.15
N TYR A 926 44.80 -18.09 18.84
CA TYR A 926 46.21 -18.31 18.44
C TYR A 926 46.77 -19.74 18.65
N PRO A 927 47.93 -20.07 18.04
CA PRO A 927 49.15 -20.17 18.88
C PRO A 927 50.47 -19.55 18.34
N SER A 928 51.18 -18.87 19.27
CA SER A 928 52.64 -18.71 19.44
C SER A 928 53.62 -18.27 18.32
N GLN A 929 54.08 -17.01 18.43
CA GLN A 929 55.50 -16.52 18.46
C GLN A 929 56.51 -17.01 17.39
N ARG A 930 57.28 -16.17 16.67
CA ARG A 930 57.52 -14.69 16.58
C ARG A 930 57.53 -14.34 15.07
N GLU A 931 57.28 -13.13 14.57
CA GLU A 931 57.82 -11.79 14.90
C GLU A 931 56.76 -10.67 14.73
N GLN A 932 57.14 -9.41 14.98
CA GLN A 932 56.23 -8.27 15.17
C GLN A 932 55.73 -7.62 13.85
N GLY A 933 54.48 -7.13 13.85
CA GLY A 933 53.95 -6.28 12.77
C GLY A 933 52.46 -5.94 12.96
N GLU A 934 52.16 -4.76 13.50
CA GLU A 934 50.78 -4.24 13.63
C GLU A 934 50.23 -3.78 12.27
N MET A 935 48.90 -3.83 12.08
CA MET A 935 48.25 -3.33 10.86
C MET A 935 48.45 -1.81 10.71
N ALA A 936 49.29 -1.41 9.77
CA ALA A 936 49.58 0.00 9.52
C ALA A 936 48.54 0.65 8.59
N HIS A 937 48.03 1.81 8.99
CA HIS A 937 47.08 2.62 8.22
C HIS A 937 47.83 3.41 7.13
N GLY A 938 47.54 3.15 5.85
CA GLY A 938 48.25 3.73 4.70
C GLY A 938 47.73 5.11 4.24
N CYS A 939 48.64 5.97 3.78
CA CYS A 939 48.34 7.24 3.14
C CYS A 939 48.49 7.15 1.61
N ILE A 940 47.37 6.94 0.90
CA ILE A 940 47.33 6.65 -0.55
C ILE A 940 48.19 7.60 -1.42
N PRO A 941 48.24 8.93 -1.21
CA PRO A 941 49.05 9.81 -2.06
C PRO A 941 50.58 9.66 -1.93
N CYS A 942 51.10 8.93 -0.93
CA CYS A 942 52.55 8.70 -0.77
C CYS A 942 52.94 7.31 -0.23
N ASP A 943 51.99 6.37 -0.16
CA ASP A 943 52.09 5.00 0.36
C ASP A 943 52.71 4.81 1.76
N ARG A 944 52.87 5.88 2.55
CA ARG A 944 53.37 5.76 3.93
C ARG A 944 52.34 5.12 4.85
N SER A 945 52.80 4.16 5.65
CA SER A 945 52.00 3.38 6.58
C SER A 945 52.24 3.84 8.03
N PHE A 946 51.17 4.00 8.81
CA PHE A 946 51.21 4.54 10.18
C PHE A 946 50.61 3.56 11.19
N GLY A 947 51.29 3.32 12.31
CA GLY A 947 50.83 2.37 13.35
C GLY A 947 49.52 2.73 14.07
N SER A 948 48.92 3.90 13.78
CA SER A 948 47.58 4.23 14.25
C SER A 948 46.84 5.18 13.29
N GLN A 949 45.51 5.09 13.28
CA GLN A 949 44.65 5.97 12.48
C GLN A 949 44.82 7.45 12.86
N GLN A 950 45.17 7.74 14.11
CA GLN A 950 45.39 9.09 14.60
C GLN A 950 46.70 9.70 14.05
N ALA A 951 47.75 8.87 13.88
CA ALA A 951 49.00 9.27 13.22
C ALA A 951 48.82 9.48 11.71
N LEU A 952 48.03 8.65 11.03
CA LEU A 952 47.63 8.89 9.63
C LEU A 952 46.88 10.23 9.48
N HIS A 953 45.98 10.54 10.43
CA HIS A 953 45.23 11.79 10.39
C HIS A 953 46.10 13.03 10.65
N GLN A 954 47.13 12.94 11.50
CA GLN A 954 48.14 14.00 11.62
C GLN A 954 48.97 14.15 10.34
N HIS A 955 49.34 13.05 9.69
CA HIS A 955 50.11 13.10 8.44
C HIS A 955 49.34 13.75 7.28
N LEU A 956 48.05 13.40 7.11
CA LEU A 956 47.19 14.00 6.07
C LEU A 956 46.97 15.51 6.25
N ASN A 957 47.09 16.02 7.48
CA ASN A 957 47.00 17.45 7.81
C ASN A 957 48.38 18.14 7.90
N SER A 958 49.47 17.44 7.56
CA SER A 958 50.82 18.02 7.44
C SER A 958 51.08 18.49 6.01
N PRO A 959 52.01 19.44 5.77
CA PRO A 959 52.35 19.93 4.42
C PRO A 959 53.12 18.90 3.55
N ALA A 960 52.98 17.60 3.83
CA ALA A 960 53.58 16.51 3.06
C ALA A 960 52.96 16.34 1.67
N HIS A 961 51.75 16.87 1.44
CA HIS A 961 51.04 16.83 0.17
C HIS A 961 50.78 18.25 -0.33
N LYS A 962 51.04 18.52 -1.61
CA LYS A 962 50.66 19.76 -2.28
C LYS A 962 49.58 19.46 -3.31
N PHE A 963 48.54 20.29 -3.31
CA PHE A 963 47.39 20.18 -4.19
C PHE A 963 47.39 21.39 -5.12
N GLU A 964 47.50 21.19 -6.43
CA GLU A 964 47.67 22.27 -7.40
C GLU A 964 46.37 22.65 -8.12
N CYS A 965 46.24 23.93 -8.45
CA CYS A 965 45.15 24.46 -9.24
C CYS A 965 45.51 24.41 -10.72
N ASN A 966 44.82 23.54 -11.48
CA ASN A 966 45.07 23.32 -12.90
C ASN A 966 44.79 24.55 -13.80
N GLU A 967 44.13 25.60 -13.27
CA GLU A 967 43.81 26.82 -14.01
C GLU A 967 44.76 28.00 -13.74
N CYS A 968 45.56 27.98 -12.67
CA CYS A 968 46.54 29.06 -12.39
C CYS A 968 47.83 28.62 -11.67
N GLU A 969 48.13 27.32 -11.68
CA GLU A 969 49.40 26.71 -11.23
C GLU A 969 49.79 26.97 -9.76
N ARG A 970 48.86 27.47 -8.93
CA ARG A 970 49.09 27.66 -7.49
C ARG A 970 48.97 26.34 -6.73
N SER A 971 49.97 26.04 -5.90
CA SER A 971 49.99 24.88 -4.99
C SER A 971 49.50 25.25 -3.58
N PHE A 972 48.64 24.39 -3.02
CA PHE A 972 48.03 24.54 -1.70
C PHE A 972 48.45 23.38 -0.80
N GLY A 973 48.77 23.67 0.47
CA GLY A 973 49.18 22.65 1.45
C GLY A 973 48.06 21.75 1.98
N SER A 974 46.83 21.93 1.51
CA SER A 974 45.68 21.05 1.80
C SER A 974 44.64 21.14 0.69
N GLN A 975 43.90 20.04 0.49
CA GLN A 975 42.84 19.95 -0.52
C GLN A 975 41.69 20.94 -0.25
N GLN A 976 41.45 21.28 1.02
CA GLN A 976 40.42 22.24 1.44
C GLN A 976 40.80 23.68 1.06
N ALA A 977 42.09 24.04 1.12
CA ALA A 977 42.57 25.34 0.67
C ALA A 977 42.50 25.49 -0.87
N LEU A 978 42.81 24.42 -1.63
CA LEU A 978 42.58 24.39 -3.08
C LEU A 978 41.10 24.61 -3.41
N HIS A 979 40.18 23.96 -2.68
CA HIS A 979 38.75 24.09 -2.93
C HIS A 979 38.21 25.51 -2.60
N GLN A 980 38.76 26.19 -1.60
CA GLN A 980 38.45 27.62 -1.36
C GLN A 980 38.99 28.53 -2.47
N HIS A 981 40.17 28.24 -3.00
CA HIS A 981 40.76 29.02 -4.09
C HIS A 981 39.98 28.90 -5.41
N LEU A 982 39.53 27.70 -5.78
CA LEU A 982 38.71 27.49 -6.99
C LEU A 982 37.37 28.26 -6.95
N ASN A 983 36.87 28.56 -5.74
CA ASN A 983 35.65 29.36 -5.53
C ASN A 983 35.94 30.86 -5.28
N SER A 984 37.19 31.32 -5.48
CA SER A 984 37.59 32.71 -5.26
C SER A 984 37.43 33.58 -6.52
N PRO A 985 37.37 34.93 -6.40
CA PRO A 985 37.15 35.83 -7.54
C PRO A 985 38.22 35.77 -8.65
N THR A 986 39.32 35.04 -8.45
CA THR A 986 40.41 34.89 -9.43
C THR A 986 39.98 34.16 -10.72
N HIS A 987 38.88 33.39 -10.69
CA HIS A 987 38.40 32.58 -11.83
C HIS A 987 37.03 33.03 -12.39
N VAL A 988 36.58 34.25 -12.08
CA VAL A 988 35.31 34.80 -12.62
C VAL A 988 35.59 35.99 -13.54
N PRO A 989 35.36 35.88 -14.87
CA PRO A 989 35.60 36.98 -15.80
C PRO A 989 34.64 38.16 -15.60
N ALA A 990 35.20 39.35 -15.47
CA ALA A 990 34.44 40.59 -15.40
C ALA A 990 34.08 41.11 -16.80
N THR A 991 32.90 40.76 -17.31
CA THR A 991 32.13 41.59 -18.29
C THR A 991 30.71 41.05 -18.52
N SER A 992 29.73 41.54 -17.77
CA SER A 992 28.36 41.66 -18.28
C SER A 992 27.66 42.84 -17.61
N ILE A 993 27.40 43.90 -18.39
CA ILE A 993 26.66 45.08 -17.94
C ILE A 993 25.22 44.62 -17.67
N ARG A 994 24.83 44.53 -16.40
CA ARG A 994 23.46 44.22 -16.00
C ARG A 994 22.61 45.48 -16.13
N TYR A 995 21.70 45.47 -17.10
CA TYR A 995 20.56 46.39 -17.06
C TYR A 995 19.63 46.02 -15.89
N ILE A 996 19.70 46.77 -14.80
CA ILE A 996 18.96 46.51 -13.57
C ILE A 996 17.51 46.98 -13.72
N GLY A 997 16.56 46.07 -13.45
CA GLY A 997 15.13 46.39 -13.40
C GLY A 997 14.81 47.38 -12.28
N ILE A 998 13.79 48.24 -12.47
CA ILE A 998 13.27 49.07 -11.37
C ILE A 998 12.93 48.16 -10.17
N PRO A 999 13.62 48.28 -9.02
CA PRO A 999 13.51 47.30 -7.96
C PRO A 999 12.10 47.20 -7.37
N ARG A 1000 11.69 45.96 -7.06
CA ARG A 1000 10.38 45.67 -6.42
C ARG A 1000 10.19 46.44 -5.11
N SER A 1001 11.26 46.79 -4.40
CA SER A 1001 11.25 47.63 -3.19
C SER A 1001 10.73 49.04 -3.45
N ILE A 1002 10.98 49.63 -4.63
CA ILE A 1002 10.49 50.96 -5.01
C ILE A 1002 9.02 50.88 -5.46
N VAL A 1003 8.65 49.81 -6.19
CA VAL A 1003 7.30 49.67 -6.76
C VAL A 1003 6.25 49.20 -5.75
N SER A 1004 6.62 48.35 -4.78
CA SER A 1004 5.66 47.73 -3.85
C SER A 1004 4.94 48.74 -2.92
N PRO A 1005 5.60 49.76 -2.33
CA PRO A 1005 4.95 50.78 -1.51
C PRO A 1005 3.90 51.57 -2.30
N VAL A 1006 4.26 52.01 -3.52
CA VAL A 1006 3.41 52.78 -4.42
C VAL A 1006 2.15 52.00 -4.80
N TYR A 1007 2.32 50.71 -5.17
CA TYR A 1007 1.19 49.84 -5.45
C TYR A 1007 0.34 49.57 -4.20
N ALA A 1008 0.94 49.35 -3.03
CA ALA A 1008 0.19 49.12 -1.79
C ALA A 1008 -0.66 50.35 -1.38
N THR A 1009 -0.14 51.56 -1.56
CA THR A 1009 -0.88 52.82 -1.35
C THR A 1009 -2.03 52.95 -2.36
N ALA A 1010 -1.79 52.68 -3.64
CA ALA A 1010 -2.85 52.65 -4.66
C ALA A 1010 -3.94 51.61 -4.36
N VAL A 1011 -3.58 50.44 -3.82
CA VAL A 1011 -4.54 49.42 -3.37
C VAL A 1011 -5.32 49.88 -2.13
N ARG A 1012 -4.70 50.53 -1.14
CA ARG A 1012 -5.46 51.10 0.01
C ARG A 1012 -6.47 52.14 -0.45
N LEU A 1013 -6.05 53.07 -1.31
CA LEU A 1013 -6.87 54.18 -1.76
C LEU A 1013 -7.91 53.81 -2.84
N ARG A 1014 -7.83 52.60 -3.43
CA ARG A 1014 -8.62 52.17 -4.61
C ARG A 1014 -10.12 52.52 -4.58
N PHE A 1015 -10.78 52.42 -3.42
CA PHE A 1015 -12.21 52.74 -3.27
C PHE A 1015 -12.54 54.23 -3.49
N ARG A 1016 -11.56 55.13 -3.35
CA ARG A 1016 -11.67 56.57 -3.66
C ARG A 1016 -11.23 56.92 -5.08
N ARG A 1017 -10.78 55.94 -5.88
CA ARG A 1017 -10.23 56.11 -7.23
C ARG A 1017 -9.08 57.16 -7.30
N PRO A 1018 -7.91 56.88 -6.68
CA PRO A 1018 -6.82 57.85 -6.56
C PRO A 1018 -6.25 58.23 -7.93
N THR A 1019 -5.82 59.48 -8.05
CA THR A 1019 -5.02 60.01 -9.17
C THR A 1019 -3.52 59.80 -8.92
N VAL A 1020 -2.67 60.11 -9.91
CA VAL A 1020 -1.20 60.05 -9.74
C VAL A 1020 -0.76 60.99 -8.61
N ASP A 1021 -1.26 62.24 -8.59
CA ASP A 1021 -0.98 63.22 -7.53
C ASP A 1021 -1.40 62.73 -6.14
N ASP A 1022 -2.53 62.01 -6.04
CA ASP A 1022 -2.93 61.41 -4.75
C ASP A 1022 -1.93 60.37 -4.28
N ILE A 1023 -1.30 59.60 -5.18
CA ILE A 1023 -0.24 58.66 -4.81
C ILE A 1023 1.04 59.42 -4.44
N LEU A 1024 1.48 60.39 -5.25
CA LEU A 1024 2.68 61.20 -4.98
C LEU A 1024 2.59 61.95 -3.63
N ARG A 1025 1.41 62.41 -3.21
CA ARG A 1025 1.21 63.03 -1.88
C ARG A 1025 1.28 62.04 -0.70
N HIS A 1026 1.12 60.74 -0.95
CA HIS A 1026 1.13 59.69 0.07
C HIS A 1026 2.35 58.76 -0.03
N THR A 1027 3.21 58.94 -1.02
CA THR A 1027 4.47 58.19 -1.22
C THR A 1027 5.53 59.09 -1.83
N GLU A 1028 6.69 59.18 -1.19
CA GLU A 1028 7.90 59.86 -1.69
C GLU A 1028 8.57 59.03 -2.81
N THR A 1029 7.83 58.80 -3.90
CA THR A 1029 8.26 57.92 -5.00
C THR A 1029 8.89 58.70 -6.14
N GLU A 1030 10.08 58.26 -6.57
CA GLU A 1030 10.78 58.76 -7.77
C GLU A 1030 10.34 58.05 -9.07
N LEU A 1031 9.41 57.09 -8.99
CA LEU A 1031 8.86 56.42 -10.18
C LEU A 1031 8.15 57.41 -11.11
N ASP A 1032 8.43 57.28 -12.41
CA ASP A 1032 7.77 58.05 -13.45
C ASP A 1032 6.23 57.95 -13.39
N ASN A 1033 5.56 59.07 -13.68
CA ASN A 1033 4.11 59.21 -13.59
C ASN A 1033 3.34 58.20 -14.46
N SER A 1034 3.90 57.73 -15.58
CA SER A 1034 3.30 56.68 -16.41
C SER A 1034 3.29 55.32 -15.70
N ILE A 1035 4.33 55.02 -14.92
CA ILE A 1035 4.44 53.80 -14.10
C ILE A 1035 3.46 53.89 -12.93
N VAL A 1036 3.43 55.03 -12.21
CA VAL A 1036 2.45 55.26 -11.12
C VAL A 1036 1.01 55.12 -11.63
N SER A 1037 0.70 55.70 -12.80
CA SER A 1037 -0.59 55.56 -13.47
C SER A 1037 -0.93 54.10 -13.81
N ALA A 1038 0.03 53.33 -14.32
CA ALA A 1038 -0.16 51.90 -14.60
C ALA A 1038 -0.44 51.08 -13.33
N LEU A 1039 0.22 51.41 -12.21
CA LEU A 1039 0.02 50.77 -10.90
C LEU A 1039 -1.37 51.09 -10.32
N ILE A 1040 -1.83 52.34 -10.43
CA ILE A 1040 -3.21 52.73 -10.10
C ILE A 1040 -4.21 51.93 -10.95
N ALA A 1041 -4.00 51.88 -12.27
CA ALA A 1041 -4.87 51.14 -13.19
C ALA A 1041 -4.86 49.61 -12.97
N ALA A 1042 -3.86 49.08 -12.26
CA ALA A 1042 -3.85 47.69 -11.77
C ALA A 1042 -4.59 47.55 -10.44
N ALA A 1043 -4.42 48.48 -9.49
CA ALA A 1043 -5.08 48.47 -8.19
C ALA A 1043 -6.61 48.63 -8.31
N LEU A 1044 -7.09 49.45 -9.25
CA LEU A 1044 -8.52 49.66 -9.51
C LEU A 1044 -9.24 48.41 -10.03
N ARG A 1045 -8.53 47.41 -10.57
CA ARG A 1045 -9.12 46.13 -10.99
C ARG A 1045 -9.52 45.23 -9.81
N LEU A 1046 -9.11 45.59 -8.59
CA LEU A 1046 -9.49 44.92 -7.34
C LEU A 1046 -10.75 45.51 -6.70
N LEU A 1047 -11.44 46.42 -7.39
CA LEU A 1047 -12.78 46.86 -7.00
C LEU A 1047 -13.83 45.82 -7.40
N PRO A 1048 -14.96 45.72 -6.67
CA PRO A 1048 -16.10 44.93 -7.10
C PRO A 1048 -16.54 45.29 -8.53
N ILE A 1049 -17.01 44.27 -9.23
CA ILE A 1049 -17.53 44.38 -10.59
C ILE A 1049 -18.84 45.19 -10.54
N ASP A 1050 -18.86 46.33 -11.23
CA ASP A 1050 -20.10 47.08 -11.49
C ASP A 1050 -20.89 46.40 -12.62
N ASP A 1051 -21.89 45.61 -12.22
CA ASP A 1051 -22.79 44.86 -13.09
C ASP A 1051 -24.06 45.64 -13.48
N THR A 1052 -24.12 46.95 -13.22
CA THR A 1052 -25.20 47.78 -13.76
C THR A 1052 -25.10 47.84 -15.30
N PRO A 1053 -26.22 48.02 -16.04
CA PRO A 1053 -26.17 48.14 -17.50
C PRO A 1053 -25.21 49.22 -18.00
N HIS A 1054 -25.10 50.33 -17.25
CA HIS A 1054 -24.13 51.40 -17.52
C HIS A 1054 -22.67 50.96 -17.26
N GLY A 1055 -22.41 50.28 -16.13
CA GLY A 1055 -21.10 49.71 -15.80
C GLY A 1055 -20.63 48.66 -16.82
N ILE A 1056 -21.55 47.85 -17.36
CA ILE A 1056 -21.27 46.88 -18.43
C ILE A 1056 -20.94 47.60 -19.74
N ALA A 1057 -21.74 48.58 -20.17
CA ALA A 1057 -21.50 49.33 -21.40
C ALA A 1057 -20.15 50.08 -21.37
N LEU A 1058 -19.86 50.79 -20.27
CA LEU A 1058 -18.61 51.54 -20.10
C LEU A 1058 -17.38 50.62 -20.08
N ARG A 1059 -17.52 49.39 -19.56
CA ARG A 1059 -16.45 48.38 -19.55
C ARG A 1059 -16.20 47.81 -20.94
N THR A 1060 -17.25 47.53 -21.72
CA THR A 1060 -17.16 47.04 -23.09
C THR A 1060 -16.41 48.03 -23.99
N GLU A 1061 -16.74 49.32 -23.93
CA GLU A 1061 -16.05 50.32 -24.76
C GLU A 1061 -14.58 50.54 -24.35
N LYS A 1062 -14.30 50.56 -23.04
CA LYS A 1062 -12.90 50.60 -22.55
C LYS A 1062 -12.07 49.39 -22.97
N LEU A 1063 -12.68 48.20 -23.09
CA LEU A 1063 -12.01 47.02 -23.62
C LEU A 1063 -11.75 47.14 -25.13
N ARG A 1064 -12.69 47.71 -25.89
CA ARG A 1064 -12.55 47.93 -27.35
C ARG A 1064 -11.39 48.88 -27.68
N ILE A 1065 -11.32 50.03 -27.01
CA ILE A 1065 -10.24 51.02 -27.20
C ILE A 1065 -8.88 50.39 -26.89
N LYS A 1066 -8.76 49.73 -25.73
CA LYS A 1066 -7.52 49.09 -25.28
C LYS A 1066 -7.03 47.98 -26.22
N ALA A 1067 -7.93 47.26 -26.88
CA ALA A 1067 -7.58 46.24 -27.87
C ALA A 1067 -6.96 46.86 -29.13
N ALA A 1068 -7.48 48.01 -29.60
CA ALA A 1068 -6.93 48.73 -30.75
C ALA A 1068 -5.52 49.29 -30.45
N GLU A 1069 -5.33 49.88 -29.27
CA GLU A 1069 -4.01 50.38 -28.81
C GLU A 1069 -2.96 49.28 -28.71
N ALA A 1070 -3.35 48.09 -28.21
CA ALA A 1070 -2.47 46.93 -28.13
C ALA A 1070 -1.96 46.48 -29.50
N LYS A 1071 -2.87 46.36 -30.48
CA LYS A 1071 -2.52 45.93 -31.84
C LYS A 1071 -1.58 46.92 -32.54
N HIS A 1072 -1.84 48.23 -32.43
CA HIS A 1072 -0.97 49.24 -33.03
C HIS A 1072 0.45 49.22 -32.44
N ALA A 1073 0.60 48.96 -31.14
CA ALA A 1073 1.91 48.87 -30.50
C ALA A 1073 2.70 47.62 -30.96
N GLU A 1074 2.02 46.50 -31.16
CA GLU A 1074 2.59 45.25 -31.67
C GLU A 1074 3.03 45.36 -33.13
N ASP A 1075 2.20 45.95 -34.00
CA ASP A 1075 2.54 46.20 -35.41
C ASP A 1075 3.78 47.10 -35.56
N SER A 1076 3.90 48.11 -34.69
CA SER A 1076 5.07 49.01 -34.62
C SER A 1076 6.34 48.29 -34.14
N PHE A 1077 6.24 47.41 -33.15
CA PHE A 1077 7.37 46.61 -32.67
C PHE A 1077 7.90 45.68 -33.76
N CYS A 1078 7.00 44.98 -34.46
CA CYS A 1078 7.38 44.14 -35.59
C CYS A 1078 7.99 44.95 -36.75
N ALA A 1079 7.54 46.18 -37.01
CA ALA A 1079 8.15 47.04 -38.03
C ALA A 1079 9.62 47.39 -37.69
N GLU A 1080 9.93 47.64 -36.42
CA GLU A 1080 11.29 47.93 -35.97
C GLU A 1080 12.23 46.71 -36.11
N LEU A 1081 11.77 45.50 -35.77
CA LEU A 1081 12.54 44.27 -35.98
C LEU A 1081 12.88 44.03 -37.46
N SER A 1082 11.94 44.33 -38.36
CA SER A 1082 12.19 44.23 -39.81
C SER A 1082 13.17 45.30 -40.31
N GLN A 1083 13.11 46.54 -39.78
CA GLN A 1083 14.10 47.58 -40.10
C GLN A 1083 15.51 47.22 -39.63
N ARG A 1084 15.64 46.48 -38.53
CA ARG A 1084 16.92 45.91 -38.04
C ARG A 1084 17.40 44.68 -38.84
N GLY A 1085 16.74 44.35 -39.96
CA GLY A 1085 17.17 43.30 -40.89
C GLY A 1085 16.82 41.86 -40.47
N LEU A 1086 15.99 41.67 -39.43
CA LEU A 1086 15.64 40.33 -38.95
C LEU A 1086 14.55 39.69 -39.82
N ILE A 1087 14.76 38.44 -40.23
CA ILE A 1087 13.83 37.66 -41.05
C ILE A 1087 12.95 36.79 -40.14
N PHE A 1088 11.65 37.08 -40.11
CA PHE A 1088 10.66 36.38 -39.28
C PHE A 1088 9.26 36.36 -39.92
N LEU A 1089 8.42 35.47 -39.41
CA LEU A 1089 6.99 35.38 -39.72
C LEU A 1089 6.19 36.07 -38.59
N ARG A 1090 5.18 36.88 -38.96
CA ARG A 1090 4.20 37.42 -38.01
C ARG A 1090 3.11 36.39 -37.69
N GLU A 1091 2.33 36.59 -36.62
CA GLU A 1091 1.20 35.70 -36.27
C GLU A 1091 0.26 35.45 -37.47
N SER A 1092 -0.11 36.51 -38.20
CA SER A 1092 -1.01 36.45 -39.36
C SER A 1092 -0.50 35.62 -40.54
N GLN A 1093 0.80 35.33 -40.59
CA GLN A 1093 1.46 34.54 -41.64
C GLN A 1093 1.65 33.07 -41.23
N GLN A 1094 1.30 32.71 -40.00
CA GLN A 1094 1.44 31.35 -39.45
C GLN A 1094 0.09 30.58 -39.47
N GLN A 1095 -0.81 30.90 -40.41
CA GLN A 1095 -2.13 30.27 -40.49
C GLN A 1095 -2.02 28.76 -40.76
N GLY A 1096 -2.66 27.96 -39.89
CA GLY A 1096 -2.60 26.49 -39.92
C GLY A 1096 -1.64 25.88 -38.89
N GLU A 1097 -0.70 26.66 -38.34
CA GLU A 1097 0.20 26.21 -37.29
C GLU A 1097 -0.52 26.07 -35.94
N SER A 1098 -0.12 25.09 -35.13
CA SER A 1098 -0.76 24.88 -33.82
C SER A 1098 -0.34 25.90 -32.76
N SER A 1099 0.76 26.63 -32.97
CA SER A 1099 1.26 27.68 -32.08
C SER A 1099 1.78 28.86 -32.90
N THR A 1100 1.23 30.04 -32.63
CA THR A 1100 1.44 31.27 -33.40
C THR A 1100 1.87 32.40 -32.47
N PRO A 1101 3.16 32.49 -32.08
CA PRO A 1101 3.69 33.66 -31.38
C PRO A 1101 3.65 34.88 -32.31
N ASP A 1102 3.58 36.08 -31.71
CA ASP A 1102 3.53 37.37 -32.41
C ASP A 1102 4.64 37.48 -33.49
N VAL A 1103 5.84 36.97 -33.16
CA VAL A 1103 7.02 36.85 -34.04
C VAL A 1103 7.62 35.44 -33.94
N ARG A 1104 7.81 34.76 -35.08
CA ARG A 1104 8.55 33.49 -35.18
C ARG A 1104 9.72 33.64 -36.15
N PHE A 1105 10.95 33.46 -35.67
CA PHE A 1105 12.14 33.51 -36.53
C PHE A 1105 12.22 32.24 -37.38
N GLN A 1106 12.66 32.38 -38.64
CA GLN A 1106 12.84 31.22 -39.54
C GLN A 1106 14.12 30.43 -39.21
N GLN A 1107 15.10 31.10 -38.60
CA GLN A 1107 16.32 30.51 -38.04
C GLN A 1107 16.54 31.08 -36.63
N PRO A 1108 17.16 30.32 -35.71
CA PRO A 1108 17.42 30.79 -34.36
C PRO A 1108 18.33 32.02 -34.34
N ILE A 1109 18.00 33.03 -33.52
CA ILE A 1109 18.79 34.28 -33.38
C ILE A 1109 19.31 34.41 -31.96
N SER A 1110 20.57 34.82 -31.78
CA SER A 1110 21.13 35.10 -30.45
C SER A 1110 20.69 36.47 -29.94
N ILE A 1111 19.97 36.51 -28.82
CA ILE A 1111 19.56 37.73 -28.12
C ILE A 1111 20.16 37.70 -26.71
N CYS A 1112 21.00 38.70 -26.40
CA CYS A 1112 21.70 38.81 -25.11
C CYS A 1112 22.46 37.53 -24.68
N GLY A 1113 22.98 36.77 -25.65
CA GLY A 1113 23.72 35.52 -25.42
C GLY A 1113 22.90 34.23 -25.57
N HIS A 1114 21.59 34.29 -25.79
CA HIS A 1114 20.74 33.09 -25.91
C HIS A 1114 20.11 32.93 -27.28
N LEU A 1115 19.98 31.67 -27.68
CA LEU A 1115 19.24 31.26 -28.85
C LEU A 1115 17.73 31.46 -28.66
N CYS A 1116 17.11 32.29 -29.50
CA CYS A 1116 15.67 32.57 -29.52
C CYS A 1116 15.06 32.21 -30.88
N MET A 1117 13.97 31.45 -30.85
CA MET A 1117 13.16 31.00 -32.01
C MET A 1117 11.89 31.83 -32.20
N TRP A 1118 11.41 32.50 -31.16
CA TRP A 1118 10.20 33.32 -31.19
C TRP A 1118 10.26 34.48 -30.18
N LEU A 1119 9.46 35.51 -30.45
CA LEU A 1119 9.18 36.62 -29.53
C LEU A 1119 7.67 36.86 -29.42
N GLU A 1120 7.24 37.27 -28.23
CA GLU A 1120 5.87 37.69 -27.93
C GLU A 1120 5.90 39.11 -27.35
N TYR A 1121 5.11 40.04 -27.87
CA TYR A 1121 5.07 41.43 -27.44
C TYR A 1121 3.85 41.76 -26.58
N LYS A 1122 3.99 42.57 -25.54
CA LYS A 1122 2.86 43.00 -24.70
C LYS A 1122 2.90 44.50 -24.38
N ASN A 1123 1.84 45.20 -24.79
CA ASN A 1123 1.60 46.65 -24.62
C ASN A 1123 1.23 47.05 -23.16
N TYR A 1124 1.87 46.46 -22.14
CA TYR A 1124 1.66 46.80 -20.72
C TYR A 1124 2.89 46.39 -19.88
N PHE A 1125 2.90 46.74 -18.59
CA PHE A 1125 4.02 46.52 -17.67
C PHE A 1125 4.15 45.06 -17.19
N GLY A 1126 5.39 44.56 -16.98
CA GLY A 1126 5.70 43.20 -16.52
C GLY A 1126 6.84 43.13 -15.49
N PHE A 1127 7.01 41.97 -14.85
CA PHE A 1127 8.09 41.63 -13.90
C PHE A 1127 8.42 40.14 -14.04
N ARG A 1128 9.63 39.67 -13.67
CA ARG A 1128 9.97 38.23 -13.67
C ARG A 1128 9.03 37.39 -12.81
N GLU A 1129 8.69 37.86 -11.60
CA GLU A 1129 7.61 37.32 -10.76
C GLU A 1129 6.34 38.19 -10.81
N ASN A 1130 5.80 38.52 -11.98
CA ASN A 1130 4.49 39.17 -12.09
C ASN A 1130 3.33 38.21 -11.70
N PRO A 1131 2.71 38.32 -10.49
CA PRO A 1131 1.62 37.42 -10.08
C PRO A 1131 0.36 37.62 -10.93
N PHE A 1132 0.25 38.74 -11.64
CA PHE A 1132 -0.89 39.14 -12.46
C PHE A 1132 -0.84 38.59 -13.90
N ILE A 1133 0.20 37.85 -14.30
CA ILE A 1133 0.17 37.11 -15.58
C ILE A 1133 -0.94 36.06 -15.49
N ALA A 1134 -1.95 36.19 -16.34
CA ALA A 1134 -3.06 35.24 -16.40
C ALA A 1134 -2.54 33.82 -16.67
N SER A 1135 -3.16 32.81 -16.04
CA SER A 1135 -2.81 31.40 -16.22
C SER A 1135 -2.91 30.93 -17.68
N LYS A 1136 -3.72 31.61 -18.50
CA LYS A 1136 -3.82 31.42 -19.95
C LYS A 1136 -2.49 31.70 -20.67
N ASN A 1137 -1.87 32.86 -20.40
CA ASN A 1137 -0.62 33.28 -21.07
C ASN A 1137 0.54 32.35 -20.72
N LYS A 1138 0.61 31.82 -19.49
CA LYS A 1138 1.64 30.84 -19.09
C LYS A 1138 1.54 29.54 -19.88
N LYS A 1139 0.31 29.05 -20.10
CA LYS A 1139 0.08 27.87 -20.95
C LYS A 1139 0.44 28.14 -22.40
N GLN A 1140 0.19 29.35 -22.89
CA GLN A 1140 0.56 29.80 -24.24
C GLN A 1140 2.09 29.79 -24.41
N TYR A 1141 2.84 30.47 -23.54
CA TYR A 1141 4.32 30.54 -23.63
C TYR A 1141 4.99 29.18 -23.43
N HIS A 1142 4.49 28.34 -22.51
CA HIS A 1142 5.00 26.97 -22.35
C HIS A 1142 4.73 26.11 -23.60
N LYS A 1143 3.60 26.31 -24.29
CA LYS A 1143 3.31 25.64 -25.56
C LYS A 1143 4.29 26.07 -26.65
N TYR A 1144 4.60 27.37 -26.75
CA TYR A 1144 5.57 27.89 -27.71
C TYR A 1144 6.98 27.34 -27.42
N ALA A 1145 7.42 27.40 -26.16
CA ALA A 1145 8.70 26.83 -25.72
C ALA A 1145 8.83 25.33 -26.08
N THR A 1146 7.77 24.55 -25.86
CA THR A 1146 7.78 23.09 -26.10
C THR A 1146 7.68 22.72 -27.59
N GLN A 1147 6.99 23.52 -28.41
CA GLN A 1147 6.71 23.18 -29.81
C GLN A 1147 7.62 23.86 -30.84
N ILE A 1148 8.17 25.04 -30.52
CA ILE A 1148 8.99 25.86 -31.42
C ILE A 1148 10.45 25.93 -30.93
N GLY A 1149 10.66 25.84 -29.61
CA GLY A 1149 11.97 26.00 -28.97
C GLY A 1149 12.04 27.26 -28.09
N PRO A 1150 13.22 27.62 -27.55
CA PRO A 1150 13.39 28.77 -26.66
C PRO A 1150 12.97 30.09 -27.32
N GLY A 1151 12.51 31.05 -26.52
CA GLY A 1151 12.04 32.36 -26.98
C GLY A 1151 11.72 33.29 -25.81
N ALA A 1152 11.34 34.54 -26.08
CA ALA A 1152 11.22 35.57 -25.05
C ALA A 1152 9.94 36.43 -25.17
N VAL A 1153 9.58 37.10 -24.07
CA VAL A 1153 8.43 38.02 -24.01
C VAL A 1153 8.94 39.44 -23.77
N VAL A 1154 8.47 40.40 -24.58
CA VAL A 1154 8.90 41.80 -24.59
C VAL A 1154 7.76 42.70 -24.11
N TYR A 1155 8.01 43.51 -23.09
CA TYR A 1155 7.05 44.45 -22.51
C TYR A 1155 7.38 45.89 -22.91
N LYS A 1156 6.36 46.65 -23.37
CA LYS A 1156 6.57 48.02 -23.92
C LYS A 1156 7.28 49.00 -23.00
N LEU A 1157 7.02 48.93 -21.69
CA LEU A 1157 7.53 49.89 -20.70
C LEU A 1157 8.86 49.45 -20.04
N GLY A 1158 9.49 48.39 -20.55
CA GLY A 1158 10.82 47.94 -20.15
C GLY A 1158 10.94 47.17 -18.83
N PHE A 1159 12.17 46.71 -18.59
CA PHE A 1159 12.77 46.16 -17.36
C PHE A 1159 12.73 44.65 -17.05
N GLU A 1160 13.84 44.23 -16.42
CA GLU A 1160 14.33 42.90 -16.02
C GLU A 1160 14.27 41.80 -17.10
N ILE A 1161 15.29 41.79 -17.98
CA ILE A 1161 15.61 40.62 -18.82
C ILE A 1161 16.28 39.55 -17.96
N GLY A 1162 15.50 38.93 -17.08
CA GLY A 1162 15.90 37.70 -16.42
C GLY A 1162 16.07 36.60 -17.47
N TYR A 1163 17.30 36.08 -17.59
CA TYR A 1163 17.66 34.95 -18.45
C TYR A 1163 16.59 33.84 -18.38
N VAL A 1164 15.86 33.60 -19.47
CA VAL A 1164 14.98 32.42 -19.60
C VAL A 1164 15.86 31.26 -20.05
N ASN A 1165 16.53 30.63 -19.09
CA ASN A 1165 17.11 29.31 -19.32
C ASN A 1165 15.97 28.32 -19.61
N ILE A 1166 16.23 27.22 -20.32
CA ILE A 1166 15.20 26.25 -20.71
C ILE A 1166 14.59 25.51 -19.49
N ASP A 1167 15.26 25.60 -18.35
CA ASP A 1167 14.81 25.14 -17.02
C ASP A 1167 13.76 26.07 -16.36
N ASP A 1168 13.64 27.34 -16.78
CA ASP A 1168 12.88 28.39 -16.08
C ASP A 1168 11.38 28.48 -16.50
N VAL A 1169 10.89 27.58 -17.36
CA VAL A 1169 9.48 27.61 -17.86
C VAL A 1169 8.47 27.01 -16.85
N MET A 1170 8.66 27.32 -15.56
CA MET A 1170 7.73 27.16 -14.43
C MET A 1170 8.26 28.07 -13.31
N VAL A 1171 7.69 29.22 -12.94
CA VAL A 1171 6.28 29.49 -12.58
C VAL A 1171 6.12 31.02 -12.40
N PHE A 1172 4.99 31.62 -12.79
CA PHE A 1172 4.43 32.71 -11.97
C PHE A 1172 3.25 32.17 -11.14
N ARG A 1173 3.31 32.30 -9.81
CA ARG A 1173 2.20 32.13 -8.86
C ARG A 1173 2.51 32.94 -7.60
N GLU A 1174 1.46 33.38 -6.93
CA GLU A 1174 1.56 34.16 -5.67
C GLU A 1174 2.35 33.42 -4.58
N LYS A 1175 3.29 34.13 -3.94
CA LYS A 1175 3.58 33.94 -2.51
C LYS A 1175 2.71 34.91 -1.69
N ARG A 1176 1.73 34.37 -0.98
CA ARG A 1176 1.28 34.86 0.34
C ARG A 1176 1.67 33.76 1.33
N GLY A 1177 2.14 34.01 2.54
CA GLY A 1177 2.42 35.27 3.21
C GLY A 1177 2.56 34.95 4.70
N GLY A 1178 3.77 35.02 5.24
CA GLY A 1178 4.08 34.73 6.65
C GLY A 1178 5.02 35.82 7.18
N PRO A 1179 4.91 36.19 8.46
CA PRO A 1179 5.61 37.36 8.98
C PRO A 1179 7.09 37.06 9.24
N ILE A 1180 7.95 38.02 8.90
CA ILE A 1180 9.29 38.13 9.47
C ILE A 1180 9.29 39.40 10.30
N LEU A 1181 9.46 39.24 11.61
CA LEU A 1181 9.72 40.34 12.52
C LEU A 1181 11.18 40.78 12.40
N LYS A 1182 11.38 42.02 12.82
CA LYS A 1182 12.60 42.83 12.80
C LYS A 1182 13.86 42.13 13.33
N ASP A 1183 14.96 42.84 13.06
CA ASP A 1183 16.26 42.79 13.74
C ASP A 1183 17.22 41.70 13.24
N GLU A 1184 17.91 42.00 12.14
CA GLU A 1184 19.37 42.15 12.17
C GLU A 1184 19.82 43.21 11.13
N ILE A 1185 20.81 44.04 11.52
CA ILE A 1185 21.31 45.25 10.83
C ILE A 1185 22.82 45.05 10.53
N PHE A 1186 23.44 45.98 9.78
CA PHE A 1186 24.88 46.06 9.42
C PHE A 1186 25.28 45.16 8.21
N VAL A 1187 26.18 45.49 7.27
CA VAL A 1187 27.01 46.68 6.94
C VAL A 1187 27.54 46.47 5.49
N VAL A 1188 27.77 47.44 4.57
CA VAL A 1188 27.50 48.90 4.50
C VAL A 1188 27.26 49.30 3.01
N LEU A 1189 27.33 50.59 2.65
CA LEU A 1189 27.24 51.14 1.27
C LEU A 1189 28.57 51.04 0.50
N ASP A 1190 28.55 51.03 -0.85
CA ASP A 1190 28.97 52.21 -1.62
C ASP A 1190 28.79 52.16 -3.16
N SER A 1191 28.70 53.37 -3.72
CA SER A 1191 28.89 53.82 -5.11
C SER A 1191 28.18 53.10 -6.28
N LEU A 1192 27.19 53.83 -6.82
CA LEU A 1192 26.91 54.02 -8.25
C LEU A 1192 28.16 54.08 -9.15
N ASP A 1193 28.09 53.46 -10.34
CA ASP A 1193 28.16 54.13 -11.67
C ASP A 1193 28.44 53.09 -12.79
N GLY A 1194 27.63 53.07 -13.85
CA GLY A 1194 27.79 52.18 -15.02
C GLY A 1194 26.49 51.65 -15.62
#